data_AF-A0A7I7KSK5-F1
#
_entry.id   AF-A0A7I7KSK5-F1
#
_cell.length_a   1.000
_cell.length_b   1.000
_cell.length_c   1.000
_cell.angle_alpha   90.00
_cell.angle_beta   90.00
_cell.angle_gamma   90.00
#
_symmetry.space_group_name_H-M   'P 1'
#
loop_
_entity.id
_entity.type
_entity.pdbx_description
1 polymer ?
#
loop_
_entity_poly.entity_id
_entity_poly.type
_entity_poly.pdbx_seq_one_letter_code
_entity_poly.pdbx_strand_id
1 'polypeptide(L)'
;MAAVANPSYSRIDTWNLLDDACHQLAVVDRAGMDTSHEAARVRRLLNRLSAYERYWIYPGPENLATFCGYLDHLATVSLAEQVSLAVRLLSEYGDRAALFDTSTSLADQELVARAKEQQFYTVLLADDAPVTAPEGLAESLRAIRDPGDDVQFELLVVTSVEDAITAVALNGEIQAAIIRHDIPLRSHDRVPLMTTLLGAADDAVATDRTHDWVECGEWIRELRPHIDLYLLTDESIAAETEDESDVYDRTFYRLNDVTDLHSTVLAGIRNRYATPFFDALRAYAARPAGQFHALPVARGASIFNSKSLHDMGEFYGRNIFMAETSTTSGGLDSLLDPHGNIKKAMDKAAKTWKSHQTYFVTNGTSTANKIVVQALTRPGDIVLIDRNCHKSHHYGLVLAGAYPLYLDAYQLQPFAIYGAVSLPTIKKALLDLEAAGQLGRVRMLLLTNCTFDGIVYNPRRVMEEVLAIKPDICFLWDEAWYAFATAVPWARQRTAMIAAEQLQSMLSSPAYAEEYRQWKESMRDVDRSQWGEHRLLPDPSRARVRVYATHSTHKSLSALRQASMIHIHDQDFKALSRDAFGEAFLTHTSTSPNQQLLASLDLARRQVDIEGFQMVRYVYDMALVFRHRVRKDRLISKWFRILDESDLVPDQFRLSAVSSYRQVRQGALEQWNEAWRSDQFVLDPTRVTLYVGQTGMNGYDFREKVLMDQFGIQINKTSINSVLLIFTIGVTWSSVHYLLDVLRRIATDFDRTQDAASRDDRALHRRRVEEITEDLPPLPDFSEFDGAFKPDDASSFGDMRSAFYAGYEDMDREHVMIGEAGRRLADGKTLVSTGFVVPYPPGFPVLVPGQVVSKQILYFLAQLDVKEIHGYNPDLGLSVFTEAALKRIAAAGPSDVAAVHR
;
A
#
# COMPACT_ATOMS: atom_id res chain seq x y z
N MET A 1 13.77 -9.89 -3.61
CA MET A 1 13.69 -8.45 -3.25
C MET A 1 14.76 -7.55 -3.89
N ALA A 2 15.86 -8.07 -4.44
CA ALA A 2 16.81 -7.25 -5.24
C ALA A 2 16.20 -6.60 -6.50
N ALA A 3 14.96 -6.95 -6.85
CA ALA A 3 14.15 -6.29 -7.87
C ALA A 3 13.94 -4.79 -7.63
N VAL A 4 14.17 -4.26 -6.41
CA VAL A 4 13.95 -2.84 -6.11
C VAL A 4 15.06 -1.87 -6.52
N ALA A 5 16.23 -2.37 -6.94
CA ALA A 5 17.21 -1.56 -7.64
C ALA A 5 17.73 -2.30 -8.87
N ASN A 6 16.93 -2.20 -9.91
CA ASN A 6 16.92 -2.99 -11.11
C ASN A 6 17.17 -2.07 -12.32
N PRO A 7 18.12 -2.38 -13.23
CA PRO A 7 18.40 -1.59 -14.43
C PRO A 7 17.15 -1.26 -15.27
N SER A 8 16.11 -2.09 -15.20
CA SER A 8 14.85 -1.90 -15.90
C SER A 8 14.01 -0.72 -15.42
N TYR A 9 14.31 -0.15 -14.24
CA TYR A 9 13.70 1.11 -13.78
C TYR A 9 13.87 2.22 -14.79
N SER A 10 15.07 2.28 -15.36
CA SER A 10 15.41 3.20 -16.42
C SER A 10 15.29 2.57 -17.80
N ARG A 11 14.53 1.47 -18.01
CA ARG A 11 14.45 0.84 -19.33
C ARG A 11 13.95 1.84 -20.37
N ILE A 12 12.76 2.39 -20.13
CA ILE A 12 12.14 3.41 -20.98
C ILE A 12 13.04 4.65 -21.05
N ASP A 13 13.62 5.09 -19.93
CA ASP A 13 14.56 6.22 -19.93
C ASP A 13 15.81 5.97 -20.75
N THR A 14 16.35 4.75 -20.73
CA THR A 14 17.54 4.36 -21.51
C THR A 14 17.20 4.30 -23.00
N TRP A 15 15.98 3.86 -23.34
CA TRP A 15 15.44 3.95 -24.69
C TRP A 15 15.28 5.41 -25.15
N ASN A 16 14.70 6.28 -24.33
CA ASN A 16 14.60 7.72 -24.62
C ASN A 16 15.99 8.36 -24.80
N LEU A 17 16.96 8.03 -23.93
CA LEU A 17 18.33 8.51 -24.06
C LEU A 17 19.04 7.98 -25.32
N LEU A 18 18.71 6.76 -25.74
CA LEU A 18 19.19 6.19 -26.99
C LEU A 18 18.61 6.95 -28.18
N ASP A 19 17.32 7.24 -28.17
CA ASP A 19 16.65 8.02 -29.21
C ASP A 19 17.28 9.41 -29.38
N ASP A 20 17.46 10.14 -28.29
CA ASP A 20 18.17 11.44 -28.28
C ASP A 20 19.59 11.32 -28.85
N ALA A 21 20.34 10.29 -28.43
CA ALA A 21 21.71 10.07 -28.89
C ALA A 21 21.79 9.71 -30.37
N CYS A 22 20.83 8.92 -30.89
CA CYS A 22 20.74 8.56 -32.30
C CYS A 22 20.42 9.79 -33.16
N HIS A 23 19.50 10.65 -32.73
CA HIS A 23 19.22 11.92 -33.41
C HIS A 23 20.45 12.82 -33.45
N GLN A 24 21.16 12.96 -32.33
CA GLN A 24 22.38 13.76 -32.25
C GLN A 24 23.46 13.21 -33.18
N LEU A 25 23.66 11.89 -33.21
CA LEU A 25 24.58 11.22 -34.13
C LEU A 25 24.22 11.51 -35.59
N ALA A 26 22.94 11.39 -35.97
CA ALA A 26 22.48 11.66 -37.33
C ALA A 26 22.69 13.14 -37.73
N VAL A 27 22.51 14.08 -36.80
CA VAL A 27 22.79 15.51 -37.04
C VAL A 27 24.28 15.75 -37.28
N VAL A 28 25.15 15.19 -36.44
CA VAL A 28 26.62 15.31 -36.55
C VAL A 28 27.13 14.69 -37.85
N ASP A 29 26.62 13.51 -38.20
CA ASP A 29 26.98 12.78 -39.43
C ASP A 29 26.55 13.56 -40.70
N ARG A 30 25.30 14.06 -40.73
CA ARG A 30 24.82 14.90 -41.84
C ARG A 30 25.58 16.21 -41.97
N ALA A 31 26.11 16.75 -40.86
CA ALA A 31 26.93 17.95 -40.86
C ALA A 31 28.39 17.69 -41.32
N GLY A 32 28.77 16.43 -41.60
CA GLY A 32 30.12 16.05 -41.98
C GLY A 32 31.16 16.22 -40.87
N MET A 33 30.72 16.19 -39.61
CA MET A 33 31.56 16.32 -38.42
C MET A 33 32.07 14.95 -37.93
N ASP A 34 33.03 14.94 -37.00
CA ASP A 34 33.52 13.70 -36.40
C ASP A 34 32.43 13.01 -35.54
N THR A 35 32.02 11.82 -35.98
CA THR A 35 30.95 11.02 -35.35
C THR A 35 31.45 10.13 -34.21
N SER A 36 32.77 10.02 -34.00
CA SER A 36 33.37 9.04 -33.07
C SER A 36 32.81 9.12 -31.65
N HIS A 37 32.61 10.35 -31.14
CA HIS A 37 32.08 10.56 -29.80
C HIS A 37 30.62 10.11 -29.65
N GLU A 38 29.76 10.54 -30.58
CA GLU A 38 28.33 10.21 -30.55
C GLU A 38 28.08 8.74 -30.86
N ALA A 39 28.80 8.16 -31.83
CA ALA A 39 28.73 6.73 -32.12
C ALA A 39 29.13 5.88 -30.91
N ALA A 40 30.18 6.28 -30.19
CA ALA A 40 30.55 5.62 -28.93
C ALA A 40 29.48 5.77 -27.85
N ARG A 41 28.78 6.91 -27.78
CA ARG A 41 27.66 7.12 -26.86
C ARG A 41 26.48 6.20 -27.20
N VAL A 42 26.07 6.13 -28.46
CA VAL A 42 25.01 5.22 -28.92
C VAL A 42 25.38 3.76 -28.64
N ARG A 43 26.61 3.34 -28.97
CA ARG A 43 27.11 1.98 -28.69
C ARG A 43 27.05 1.62 -27.20
N ARG A 44 27.41 2.54 -26.30
CA ARG A 44 27.29 2.33 -24.85
C ARG A 44 25.85 2.12 -24.40
N LEU A 45 24.90 2.85 -24.98
CA LEU A 45 23.48 2.73 -24.65
C LEU A 45 22.89 1.42 -25.19
N LEU A 46 23.20 1.04 -26.43
CA LEU A 46 22.82 -0.26 -27.00
C LEU A 46 23.36 -1.43 -26.16
N ASN A 47 24.64 -1.39 -25.77
CA ASN A 47 25.24 -2.42 -24.92
C ASN A 47 24.62 -2.48 -23.52
N ARG A 48 24.14 -1.33 -23.00
CA ARG A 48 23.43 -1.28 -21.71
C ARG A 48 22.06 -1.93 -21.82
N LEU A 49 21.33 -1.69 -22.90
CA LEU A 49 20.02 -2.30 -23.17
C LEU A 49 20.15 -3.81 -23.43
N SER A 50 21.16 -4.23 -24.20
CA SER A 50 21.40 -5.65 -24.50
C SER A 50 21.64 -6.50 -23.25
N ALA A 51 22.04 -5.90 -22.13
CA ALA A 51 22.22 -6.59 -20.86
C ALA A 51 20.91 -7.12 -20.24
N TYR A 52 19.74 -6.65 -20.67
CA TYR A 52 18.46 -7.09 -20.10
C TYR A 52 17.27 -7.14 -21.10
N GLU A 53 17.37 -6.61 -22.32
CA GLU A 53 16.28 -6.65 -23.31
C GLU A 53 15.79 -8.07 -23.67
N ARG A 54 16.59 -9.11 -23.40
CA ARG A 54 16.15 -10.51 -23.56
C ARG A 54 14.97 -10.92 -22.67
N TYR A 55 14.59 -10.10 -21.68
CA TYR A 55 13.48 -10.35 -20.77
C TYR A 55 12.20 -9.58 -21.15
N TRP A 56 12.16 -8.98 -22.34
CA TRP A 56 11.00 -8.35 -22.95
C TRP A 56 10.80 -8.88 -24.36
N ILE A 57 9.56 -8.86 -24.84
CA ILE A 57 9.27 -9.25 -26.22
C ILE A 57 9.62 -8.08 -27.14
N TYR A 58 9.28 -6.84 -26.75
CA TYR A 58 9.49 -5.66 -27.57
C TYR A 58 10.25 -4.54 -26.84
N PRO A 59 11.27 -3.90 -27.44
CA PRO A 59 11.83 -4.18 -28.77
C PRO A 59 12.59 -5.51 -28.85
N GLY A 60 13.13 -5.99 -27.73
CA GLY A 60 13.77 -7.31 -27.67
C GLY A 60 15.14 -7.38 -28.36
N PRO A 61 15.80 -8.56 -28.30
CA PRO A 61 17.18 -8.75 -28.74
C PRO A 61 17.38 -8.63 -30.26
N GLU A 62 16.40 -9.03 -31.07
CA GLU A 62 16.49 -8.99 -32.55
C GLU A 62 16.53 -7.55 -33.09
N ASN A 63 15.68 -6.66 -32.56
CA ASN A 63 15.69 -5.25 -32.91
C ASN A 63 17.01 -4.58 -32.46
N LEU A 64 17.51 -4.91 -31.26
CA LEU A 64 18.80 -4.41 -30.81
C LEU A 64 19.95 -4.84 -31.73
N ALA A 65 19.97 -6.10 -32.18
CA ALA A 65 20.97 -6.57 -33.14
C ALA A 65 20.90 -5.79 -34.46
N THR A 66 19.68 -5.52 -34.93
CA THR A 66 19.44 -4.69 -36.12
C THR A 66 19.96 -3.26 -35.94
N PHE A 67 19.70 -2.63 -34.79
CA PHE A 67 20.20 -1.29 -34.46
C PHE A 67 21.73 -1.23 -34.35
N CYS A 68 22.35 -2.26 -33.75
CA CYS A 68 23.80 -2.41 -33.74
C CYS A 68 24.36 -2.44 -35.17
N GLY A 69 23.71 -3.20 -36.07
CA GLY A 69 24.06 -3.28 -37.49
C GLY A 69 23.97 -1.93 -38.21
N TYR A 70 22.89 -1.16 -38.00
CA TYR A 70 22.81 0.20 -38.56
C TYR A 70 23.94 1.10 -38.07
N LEU A 71 24.29 1.03 -36.79
CA LEU A 71 25.39 1.81 -36.24
C LEU A 71 26.75 1.35 -36.78
N ASP A 72 26.97 0.05 -36.96
CA ASP A 72 28.21 -0.52 -37.51
C ASP A 72 28.42 -0.14 -38.99
N HIS A 73 27.32 0.06 -39.73
CA HIS A 73 27.34 0.56 -41.11
C HIS A 73 27.22 2.09 -41.22
N LEU A 74 27.20 2.82 -40.10
CA LEU A 74 26.95 4.28 -40.06
C LEU A 74 25.69 4.71 -40.83
N ALA A 75 24.64 3.88 -40.82
CA ALA A 75 23.32 4.21 -41.34
C ALA A 75 22.56 5.09 -40.33
N THR A 76 23.10 6.26 -39.99
CA THR A 76 22.70 7.09 -38.85
C THR A 76 21.25 7.57 -38.92
N VAL A 77 20.77 7.89 -40.12
CA VAL A 77 19.38 8.32 -40.36
C VAL A 77 18.39 7.20 -40.10
N SER A 78 18.62 6.03 -40.69
CA SER A 78 17.76 4.87 -40.49
C SER A 78 17.80 4.38 -39.06
N LEU A 79 18.97 4.43 -38.40
CA LEU A 79 19.09 4.13 -36.98
C LEU A 79 18.20 5.06 -36.14
N ALA A 80 18.26 6.38 -36.36
CA ALA A 80 17.44 7.34 -35.63
C ALA A 80 15.95 7.06 -35.85
N GLU A 81 15.50 6.95 -37.10
CA GLU A 81 14.08 6.70 -37.43
C GLU A 81 13.53 5.41 -36.80
N GLN A 82 14.29 4.31 -36.86
CA GLN A 82 13.87 3.01 -36.33
C GLN A 82 13.88 2.99 -34.79
N VAL A 83 14.86 3.64 -34.15
CA VAL A 83 14.88 3.78 -32.69
C VAL A 83 13.71 4.65 -32.23
N SER A 84 13.44 5.78 -32.86
CA SER A 84 12.30 6.65 -32.50
C SER A 84 10.96 5.91 -32.61
N LEU A 85 10.79 5.12 -33.67
CA LEU A 85 9.62 4.27 -33.83
C LEU A 85 9.50 3.26 -32.69
N ALA A 86 10.61 2.59 -32.35
CA ALA A 86 10.64 1.62 -31.26
C ALA A 86 10.32 2.25 -29.90
N VAL A 87 10.86 3.44 -29.60
CA VAL A 87 10.56 4.17 -28.37
C VAL A 87 9.09 4.57 -28.28
N ARG A 88 8.51 5.06 -29.39
CA ARG A 88 7.08 5.40 -29.45
C ARG A 88 6.22 4.17 -29.17
N LEU A 89 6.46 3.08 -29.90
CA LEU A 89 5.69 1.85 -29.78
C LEU A 89 5.82 1.21 -28.39
N LEU A 90 7.03 1.18 -27.84
CA LEU A 90 7.29 0.72 -26.48
C LEU A 90 6.51 1.56 -25.45
N SER A 91 6.51 2.89 -25.60
CA SER A 91 5.86 3.79 -24.65
C SER A 91 4.34 3.71 -24.69
N GLU A 92 3.75 3.47 -25.86
CA GLU A 92 2.29 3.42 -26.04
C GLU A 92 1.70 2.01 -25.85
N TYR A 93 2.46 0.97 -26.20
CA TYR A 93 1.94 -0.40 -26.31
C TYR A 93 2.72 -1.47 -25.54
N GLY A 94 3.90 -1.19 -25.00
CA GLY A 94 4.68 -2.20 -24.26
C GLY A 94 5.06 -3.41 -25.13
N ASP A 95 4.99 -4.63 -24.60
CA ASP A 95 5.25 -5.87 -25.35
C ASP A 95 4.20 -6.13 -26.45
N ARG A 96 3.00 -5.51 -26.38
CA ARG A 96 1.99 -5.62 -27.44
C ARG A 96 2.51 -5.12 -28.78
N ALA A 97 3.48 -4.22 -28.76
CA ALA A 97 4.11 -3.70 -29.96
C ALA A 97 4.73 -4.79 -30.85
N ALA A 98 5.07 -5.96 -30.29
CA ALA A 98 5.55 -7.11 -31.04
C ALA A 98 4.53 -7.67 -32.05
N LEU A 99 3.23 -7.39 -31.87
CA LEU A 99 2.19 -7.79 -32.82
C LEU A 99 2.05 -6.84 -34.01
N PHE A 100 2.68 -5.66 -33.98
CA PHE A 100 2.59 -4.72 -35.09
C PHE A 100 3.54 -5.11 -36.22
N ASP A 101 3.00 -5.19 -37.43
CA ASP A 101 3.77 -5.34 -38.65
C ASP A 101 4.22 -3.96 -39.14
N THR A 102 5.49 -3.62 -38.92
CA THR A 102 6.07 -2.33 -39.32
C THR A 102 6.20 -2.15 -40.84
N SER A 103 5.95 -3.21 -41.63
CA SER A 103 5.92 -3.13 -43.09
C SER A 103 4.56 -2.65 -43.65
N THR A 104 3.53 -2.59 -42.81
CA THR A 104 2.18 -2.12 -43.17
C THR A 104 1.81 -0.83 -42.45
N SER A 105 0.67 -0.25 -42.79
CA SER A 105 0.20 1.01 -42.19
C SER A 105 -0.04 0.84 -40.69
N LEU A 106 0.82 1.41 -39.86
CA LEU A 106 0.64 1.40 -38.40
C LEU A 106 -0.68 2.05 -37.99
N ALA A 107 -1.06 3.16 -38.63
CA ALA A 107 -2.30 3.87 -38.27
C ALA A 107 -3.55 2.98 -38.40
N ASP A 108 -3.59 2.12 -39.42
CA ASP A 108 -4.70 1.18 -39.61
C ASP A 108 -4.66 0.05 -38.56
N GLN A 109 -3.48 -0.45 -38.22
CA GLN A 109 -3.32 -1.45 -37.16
C GLN A 109 -3.69 -0.91 -35.78
N GLU A 110 -3.28 0.32 -35.44
CA GLU A 110 -3.64 1.02 -34.21
C GLU A 110 -5.16 1.22 -34.12
N LEU A 111 -5.81 1.58 -35.23
CA LEU A 111 -7.26 1.74 -35.30
C LEU A 111 -7.98 0.42 -35.04
N VAL A 112 -7.55 -0.68 -35.67
CA VAL A 112 -8.12 -2.02 -35.46
C VAL A 112 -7.90 -2.50 -34.03
N ALA A 113 -6.69 -2.31 -33.50
CA ALA A 113 -6.32 -2.68 -32.13
C ALA A 113 -7.20 -1.96 -31.08
N ARG A 114 -7.49 -0.67 -31.30
CA ARG A 114 -8.38 0.13 -30.43
C ARG A 114 -9.85 -0.27 -30.60
N ALA A 115 -10.30 -0.53 -31.83
CA ALA A 115 -11.70 -0.88 -32.11
C ALA A 115 -12.12 -2.24 -31.55
N LYS A 116 -11.20 -3.21 -31.50
CA LYS A 116 -11.50 -4.57 -31.01
C LYS A 116 -11.53 -4.70 -29.48
N GLU A 117 -11.12 -3.67 -28.72
CA GLU A 117 -10.95 -3.74 -27.24
C GLU A 117 -10.12 -4.96 -26.74
N GLN A 118 -9.31 -5.53 -27.62
CA GLN A 118 -8.52 -6.74 -27.33
C GLN A 118 -7.48 -6.48 -26.26
N GLN A 119 -7.44 -7.38 -25.29
CA GLN A 119 -6.42 -7.40 -24.24
C GLN A 119 -5.20 -8.16 -24.74
N PHE A 120 -4.00 -7.71 -24.35
CA PHE A 120 -2.74 -8.36 -24.71
C PHE A 120 -1.92 -8.62 -23.43
N TYR A 121 -1.28 -9.78 -23.36
CA TYR A 121 -0.43 -10.15 -22.24
C TYR A 121 0.81 -10.93 -22.67
N THR A 122 1.86 -10.87 -21.85
CA THR A 122 3.07 -11.68 -22.03
C THR A 122 2.92 -12.99 -21.25
N VAL A 123 3.28 -14.12 -21.87
CA VAL A 123 3.36 -15.43 -21.23
C VAL A 123 4.80 -15.90 -21.29
N LEU A 124 5.39 -16.20 -20.14
CA LEU A 124 6.73 -16.74 -20.05
C LEU A 124 6.70 -18.23 -20.41
N LEU A 125 7.59 -18.66 -21.29
CA LEU A 125 7.86 -20.06 -21.58
C LEU A 125 9.32 -20.35 -21.25
N ALA A 126 9.55 -21.13 -20.20
CA ALA A 126 10.88 -21.62 -19.85
C ALA A 126 11.11 -22.97 -20.55
N ASP A 127 11.84 -22.91 -21.66
CA ASP A 127 12.12 -24.02 -22.59
C ASP A 127 13.50 -23.78 -23.24
N ASP A 128 14.41 -24.74 -23.13
CA ASP A 128 15.76 -24.74 -23.71
C ASP A 128 15.84 -25.52 -25.04
N ALA A 129 14.70 -25.97 -25.58
CA ALA A 129 14.66 -26.50 -26.93
C ALA A 129 15.17 -25.46 -27.94
N PRO A 130 15.99 -25.85 -28.95
CA PRO A 130 16.46 -24.92 -29.96
C PRO A 130 15.27 -24.23 -30.65
N VAL A 131 15.29 -22.89 -30.73
CA VAL A 131 14.22 -22.10 -31.37
C VAL A 131 14.01 -22.50 -32.85
N THR A 132 15.01 -23.12 -33.47
CA THR A 132 14.99 -23.64 -34.85
C THR A 132 14.57 -25.12 -34.95
N ALA A 133 14.14 -25.75 -33.87
CA ALA A 133 13.63 -27.12 -33.90
C ALA A 133 12.27 -27.11 -34.62
N PRO A 134 12.12 -27.79 -35.78
CA PRO A 134 10.82 -27.95 -36.40
C PRO A 134 9.86 -28.58 -35.38
N GLU A 135 8.67 -28.01 -35.18
CA GLU A 135 7.66 -28.48 -34.22
C GLU A 135 7.94 -28.14 -32.74
N GLY A 136 8.68 -27.06 -32.46
CA GLY A 136 8.84 -26.55 -31.09
C GLY A 136 7.52 -26.10 -30.44
N LEU A 137 7.42 -26.17 -29.12
CA LEU A 137 6.21 -25.78 -28.37
C LEU A 137 5.81 -24.32 -28.62
N ALA A 138 6.78 -23.41 -28.66
CA ALA A 138 6.52 -22.00 -28.91
C ALA A 138 5.88 -21.75 -30.29
N GLU A 139 6.38 -22.40 -31.33
CA GLU A 139 5.80 -22.32 -32.68
C GLU A 139 4.42 -22.96 -32.74
N SER A 140 4.25 -24.10 -32.08
CA SER A 140 2.96 -24.81 -32.00
C SER A 140 1.89 -23.96 -31.31
N LEU A 141 2.23 -23.29 -30.20
CA LEU A 141 1.33 -22.36 -29.51
C LEU A 141 1.03 -21.11 -30.35
N ARG A 142 2.00 -20.59 -31.11
CA ARG A 142 1.79 -19.46 -32.03
C ARG A 142 0.87 -19.84 -33.20
N ALA A 143 1.00 -21.05 -33.72
CA ALA A 143 0.23 -21.53 -34.88
C ALA A 143 -1.28 -21.68 -34.61
N ILE A 144 -1.68 -21.89 -33.35
CA ILE A 144 -3.09 -22.07 -32.97
C ILE A 144 -3.76 -20.79 -32.46
N ARG A 145 -3.06 -19.65 -32.44
CA ARG A 145 -3.65 -18.37 -32.01
C ARG A 145 -4.71 -17.92 -33.00
N ASP A 146 -5.83 -17.45 -32.48
CA ASP A 146 -6.88 -16.82 -33.26
C ASP A 146 -6.84 -15.29 -33.07
N PRO A 147 -6.54 -14.49 -34.11
CA PRO A 147 -6.61 -13.02 -34.04
C PRO A 147 -8.00 -12.44 -33.71
N GLY A 148 -9.04 -13.28 -33.68
CA GLY A 148 -10.39 -12.97 -33.24
C GLY A 148 -10.61 -13.07 -31.73
N ASP A 149 -9.72 -13.72 -30.97
CA ASP A 149 -9.87 -13.85 -29.50
C ASP A 149 -9.83 -12.49 -28.79
N ASP A 150 -10.66 -12.32 -27.77
CA ASP A 150 -10.75 -11.13 -26.91
C ASP A 150 -9.48 -10.89 -26.07
N VAL A 151 -8.76 -11.97 -25.78
CA VAL A 151 -7.47 -11.99 -25.10
C VAL A 151 -6.43 -12.60 -26.04
N GLN A 152 -5.39 -11.82 -26.32
CA GLN A 152 -4.20 -12.26 -27.06
C GLN A 152 -3.03 -12.39 -26.09
N PHE A 153 -2.10 -13.29 -26.38
CA PHE A 153 -0.82 -13.31 -25.68
C PHE A 153 0.33 -13.62 -26.64
N GLU A 154 1.53 -13.18 -26.27
CA GLU A 154 2.78 -13.57 -26.92
C GLU A 154 3.74 -14.22 -25.92
N LEU A 155 4.61 -15.09 -26.43
CA LEU A 155 5.55 -15.88 -25.65
C LEU A 155 6.89 -15.16 -25.51
N LEU A 156 7.29 -14.93 -24.27
CA LEU A 156 8.68 -14.63 -23.90
C LEU A 156 9.37 -15.96 -23.60
N VAL A 157 10.29 -16.39 -24.46
CA VAL A 157 11.00 -17.67 -24.29
C VAL A 157 12.32 -17.45 -23.56
N VAL A 158 12.57 -18.26 -22.52
CA VAL A 158 13.81 -18.27 -21.74
C VAL A 158 14.31 -19.70 -21.56
N THR A 159 15.61 -19.90 -21.37
CA THR A 159 16.23 -21.24 -21.48
C THR A 159 16.72 -21.81 -20.15
N SER A 160 16.41 -21.18 -19.01
CA SER A 160 16.85 -21.65 -17.70
C SER A 160 15.94 -21.17 -16.57
N VAL A 161 16.01 -21.83 -15.41
CA VAL A 161 15.33 -21.40 -14.18
C VAL A 161 15.74 -19.98 -13.81
N GLU A 162 17.04 -19.68 -13.81
CA GLU A 162 17.54 -18.34 -13.49
C GLU A 162 17.02 -17.26 -14.43
N ASP A 163 16.91 -17.56 -15.73
CA ASP A 163 16.32 -16.63 -16.69
C ASP A 163 14.81 -16.46 -16.48
N ALA A 164 14.10 -17.53 -16.12
CA ALA A 164 12.67 -17.47 -15.80
C ALA A 164 12.38 -16.57 -14.60
N ILE A 165 13.09 -16.77 -13.48
CA ILE A 165 12.94 -15.95 -12.28
C ILE A 165 13.32 -14.50 -12.56
N THR A 166 14.40 -14.30 -13.34
CA THR A 166 14.82 -12.97 -13.75
C THR A 166 13.72 -12.31 -14.58
N ALA A 167 13.18 -12.97 -15.60
CA ALA A 167 12.07 -12.45 -16.41
C ALA A 167 10.87 -12.05 -15.55
N VAL A 168 10.42 -12.91 -14.63
CA VAL A 168 9.28 -12.64 -13.73
C VAL A 168 9.55 -11.45 -12.79
N ALA A 169 10.78 -11.28 -12.32
CA ALA A 169 11.18 -10.15 -11.49
C ALA A 169 11.26 -8.82 -12.27
N LEU A 170 11.58 -8.88 -13.57
CA LEU A 170 11.86 -7.73 -14.43
C LEU A 170 10.64 -7.25 -15.22
N ASN A 171 9.88 -8.16 -15.82
CA ASN A 171 8.81 -7.85 -16.75
C ASN A 171 7.45 -7.93 -16.05
N GLY A 172 6.84 -6.75 -15.84
CA GLY A 172 5.52 -6.62 -15.23
C GLY A 172 4.38 -7.15 -16.11
N GLU A 173 4.60 -7.24 -17.41
CA GLU A 173 3.61 -7.64 -18.41
C GLU A 173 3.42 -9.16 -18.46
N ILE A 174 4.33 -9.94 -17.85
CA ILE A 174 4.16 -11.39 -17.67
C ILE A 174 2.93 -11.65 -16.80
N GLN A 175 1.98 -12.41 -17.35
CA GLN A 175 0.72 -12.79 -16.73
C GLN A 175 0.55 -14.30 -16.51
N ALA A 176 1.36 -15.12 -17.17
CA ALA A 176 1.46 -16.55 -16.87
C ALA A 176 2.87 -17.06 -17.15
N ALA A 177 3.24 -18.18 -16.54
CA ALA A 177 4.51 -18.86 -16.77
C ALA A 177 4.30 -20.36 -17.01
N ILE A 178 4.91 -20.89 -18.06
CA ILE A 178 4.95 -22.30 -18.41
C ILE A 178 6.38 -22.76 -18.19
N ILE A 179 6.60 -23.70 -17.26
CA ILE A 179 7.91 -24.20 -16.87
C ILE A 179 8.03 -25.65 -17.31
N ARG A 180 9.04 -25.97 -18.11
CA ARG A 180 9.40 -27.35 -18.46
C ARG A 180 10.25 -27.95 -17.34
N HIS A 181 9.96 -29.17 -16.90
CA HIS A 181 10.51 -29.73 -15.65
C HIS A 181 12.04 -29.96 -15.67
N ASP A 182 12.63 -30.23 -16.84
CA ASP A 182 14.04 -30.60 -17.02
C ASP A 182 14.90 -29.44 -17.56
N ILE A 183 14.44 -28.19 -17.45
CA ILE A 183 15.22 -27.02 -17.85
C ILE A 183 16.46 -26.84 -16.97
N PRO A 184 17.57 -26.34 -17.52
CA PRO A 184 18.76 -26.05 -16.73
C PRO A 184 18.49 -25.04 -15.61
N LEU A 185 19.05 -25.29 -14.42
CA LEU A 185 19.05 -24.30 -13.35
C LEU A 185 19.75 -23.00 -13.79
N ARG A 186 20.98 -23.14 -14.29
CA ARG A 186 21.87 -22.00 -14.59
C ARG A 186 21.65 -21.45 -15.99
N SER A 187 21.65 -20.13 -16.11
CA SER A 187 21.69 -19.44 -17.40
C SER A 187 23.05 -19.64 -18.09
N HIS A 188 23.03 -19.89 -19.40
CA HIS A 188 24.25 -19.99 -20.21
C HIS A 188 25.03 -18.68 -20.24
N ASP A 189 24.33 -17.55 -20.28
CA ASP A 189 24.88 -16.21 -20.36
C ASP A 189 24.40 -15.38 -19.17
N ARG A 190 24.86 -15.73 -17.95
CA ARG A 190 24.54 -14.96 -16.74
C ARG A 190 24.97 -13.49 -16.91
N VAL A 191 24.00 -12.57 -16.83
CA VAL A 191 24.29 -11.12 -16.86
C VAL A 191 24.59 -10.60 -15.45
N PRO A 192 25.38 -9.52 -15.28
CA PRO A 192 25.72 -8.99 -13.95
C PRO A 192 24.51 -8.67 -13.05
N LEU A 193 23.36 -8.34 -13.66
CA LEU A 193 22.11 -8.15 -12.95
C LEU A 193 21.63 -9.42 -12.23
N MET A 194 21.83 -10.60 -12.81
CA MET A 194 21.43 -11.87 -12.21
C MET A 194 22.21 -12.15 -10.95
N THR A 195 23.51 -11.79 -10.89
CA THR A 195 24.29 -11.88 -9.65
C THR A 195 23.68 -11.01 -8.54
N THR A 196 23.13 -9.86 -8.90
CA THR A 196 22.47 -8.96 -7.95
C THR A 196 21.10 -9.50 -7.52
N LEU A 197 20.37 -10.14 -8.43
CA LEU A 197 19.02 -10.65 -8.19
C LEU A 197 19.00 -12.00 -7.47
N LEU A 198 19.90 -12.90 -7.85
CA LEU A 198 19.92 -14.32 -7.52
C LEU A 198 21.17 -14.75 -6.72
N GLY A 199 22.12 -13.84 -6.49
CA GLY A 199 23.38 -14.14 -5.79
C GLY A 199 24.52 -14.64 -6.70
N ALA A 200 25.72 -14.76 -6.13
CA ALA A 200 26.91 -15.29 -6.79
C ALA A 200 26.77 -16.78 -7.12
N ALA A 201 27.46 -17.23 -8.16
CA ALA A 201 27.43 -18.62 -8.64
C ALA A 201 28.55 -19.45 -7.98
N ASP A 202 28.69 -19.36 -6.66
CA ASP A 202 29.84 -19.94 -5.95
C ASP A 202 29.69 -21.45 -5.69
N ASP A 203 28.48 -22.00 -5.82
CA ASP A 203 28.20 -23.42 -5.58
C ASP A 203 28.30 -24.28 -6.86
N ALA A 204 28.97 -25.42 -6.74
CA ALA A 204 28.95 -26.46 -7.76
C ALA A 204 27.51 -26.96 -7.96
N VAL A 205 26.98 -26.83 -9.19
CA VAL A 205 25.65 -27.34 -9.53
C VAL A 205 25.68 -28.86 -9.35
N ALA A 206 24.85 -29.39 -8.46
CA ALA A 206 24.63 -30.82 -8.37
C ALA A 206 24.16 -31.33 -9.73
N THR A 207 24.73 -32.43 -10.22
CA THR A 207 24.36 -33.00 -11.53
C THR A 207 22.96 -33.62 -11.53
N ASP A 208 22.32 -33.70 -10.37
CA ASP A 208 20.99 -34.25 -10.17
C ASP A 208 19.94 -33.13 -10.35
N ARG A 209 19.39 -33.03 -11.56
CA ARG A 209 18.42 -31.99 -11.98
C ARG A 209 16.98 -32.27 -11.50
N THR A 210 16.79 -33.18 -10.55
CA THR A 210 15.50 -33.85 -10.36
C THR A 210 14.37 -32.96 -9.82
N HIS A 211 14.67 -31.78 -9.25
CA HIS A 211 13.63 -30.96 -8.59
C HIS A 211 13.78 -29.43 -8.77
N ASP A 212 14.66 -28.94 -9.67
CA ASP A 212 14.89 -27.49 -9.88
C ASP A 212 13.61 -26.73 -10.27
N TRP A 213 12.65 -27.41 -10.90
CA TRP A 213 11.35 -26.88 -11.26
C TRP A 213 10.46 -26.58 -10.04
N VAL A 214 10.61 -27.29 -8.92
CA VAL A 214 9.87 -26.99 -7.68
C VAL A 214 10.31 -25.64 -7.13
N GLU A 215 11.63 -25.46 -6.95
CA GLU A 215 12.22 -24.20 -6.49
C GLU A 215 11.89 -23.02 -7.41
N CYS A 216 11.92 -23.24 -8.73
CA CYS A 216 11.51 -22.25 -9.72
C CYS A 216 10.07 -21.77 -9.46
N GLY A 217 9.15 -22.71 -9.26
CA GLY A 217 7.76 -22.40 -8.99
C GLY A 217 7.57 -21.64 -7.67
N GLU A 218 8.24 -22.07 -6.60
CA GLU A 218 8.19 -21.42 -5.29
C GLU A 218 8.67 -19.96 -5.36
N TRP A 219 9.79 -19.72 -6.02
CA TRP A 219 10.32 -18.36 -6.22
C TRP A 219 9.42 -17.51 -7.11
N ILE A 220 8.80 -18.08 -8.15
CA ILE A 220 7.81 -17.34 -8.96
C ILE A 220 6.61 -16.96 -8.10
N ARG A 221 6.09 -17.86 -7.25
CA ARG A 221 4.98 -17.55 -6.33
C ARG A 221 5.40 -16.51 -5.28
N GLU A 222 6.64 -16.55 -4.80
CA GLU A 222 7.17 -15.52 -3.90
C GLU A 222 7.35 -14.17 -4.61
N LEU A 223 7.62 -14.11 -5.90
CA LEU A 223 7.74 -12.84 -6.61
C LEU A 223 6.37 -12.30 -7.04
N ARG A 224 5.59 -13.15 -7.70
CA ARG A 224 4.34 -12.84 -8.42
C ARG A 224 3.28 -13.90 -8.12
N PRO A 225 2.69 -13.93 -6.90
CA PRO A 225 1.71 -14.95 -6.52
C PRO A 225 0.39 -14.90 -7.32
N HIS A 226 0.17 -13.84 -8.10
CA HIS A 226 -1.07 -13.62 -8.85
C HIS A 226 -0.99 -14.06 -10.31
N ILE A 227 0.19 -14.42 -10.85
CA ILE A 227 0.29 -14.95 -12.22
C ILE A 227 0.02 -16.46 -12.21
N ASP A 228 -0.56 -16.94 -13.30
CA ASP A 228 -0.85 -18.37 -13.45
C ASP A 228 0.44 -19.14 -13.76
N LEU A 229 0.65 -20.30 -13.14
CA LEU A 229 1.88 -21.08 -13.22
C LEU A 229 1.57 -22.52 -13.65
N TYR A 230 2.17 -22.96 -14.76
CA TYR A 230 1.91 -24.25 -15.38
C TYR A 230 3.20 -25.07 -15.52
N LEU A 231 3.13 -26.37 -15.24
CA LEU A 231 4.27 -27.30 -15.38
C LEU A 231 4.09 -28.15 -16.64
N LEU A 232 5.16 -28.35 -17.40
CA LEU A 232 5.23 -29.31 -18.48
C LEU A 232 6.23 -30.39 -18.10
N THR A 233 5.76 -31.64 -18.01
CA THR A 233 6.55 -32.77 -17.55
C THR A 233 6.48 -33.97 -18.50
N ASP A 234 7.60 -34.67 -18.65
CA ASP A 234 7.68 -35.97 -19.32
C ASP A 234 7.82 -37.13 -18.31
N GLU A 235 7.79 -36.84 -17.00
CA GLU A 235 7.89 -37.83 -15.93
C GLU A 235 6.67 -38.76 -15.90
N SER A 236 6.96 -40.06 -15.79
CA SER A 236 5.93 -41.08 -15.73
C SER A 236 5.04 -40.88 -14.50
N ILE A 237 3.73 -40.68 -14.73
CA ILE A 237 2.68 -40.63 -13.70
C ILE A 237 2.72 -41.86 -12.76
N ALA A 238 3.27 -42.99 -13.21
CA ALA A 238 3.38 -44.22 -12.42
C ALA A 238 4.58 -44.25 -11.45
N ALA A 239 5.45 -43.24 -11.45
CA ALA A 239 6.49 -43.10 -10.44
C ALA A 239 5.89 -42.42 -9.21
N GLU A 240 5.80 -43.12 -8.08
CA GLU A 240 5.47 -42.50 -6.79
C GLU A 240 6.61 -41.53 -6.44
N THR A 241 6.37 -40.23 -6.60
CA THR A 241 7.24 -39.17 -6.08
C THR A 241 6.76 -38.83 -4.67
N GLU A 242 7.68 -38.82 -3.70
CA GLU A 242 7.35 -38.51 -2.29
C GLU A 242 6.98 -37.01 -2.08
N ASP A 243 7.18 -36.16 -3.10
CA ASP A 243 6.96 -34.70 -3.07
C ASP A 243 6.00 -34.22 -4.18
N GLU A 244 4.69 -34.48 -4.06
CA GLU A 244 3.68 -33.76 -4.85
C GLU A 244 3.54 -32.31 -4.34
N SER A 245 4.38 -31.41 -4.85
CA SER A 245 4.31 -29.98 -4.53
C SER A 245 3.15 -29.28 -5.25
N ASP A 246 2.18 -28.73 -4.50
CA ASP A 246 0.99 -27.99 -4.98
C ASP A 246 1.30 -26.55 -5.46
N VAL A 247 2.51 -26.34 -5.99
CA VAL A 247 3.00 -25.00 -6.38
C VAL A 247 2.44 -24.56 -7.74
N TYR A 248 2.20 -25.51 -8.64
CA TYR A 248 1.74 -25.28 -10.01
C TYR A 248 0.21 -25.39 -10.11
N ASP A 249 -0.41 -24.45 -10.82
CA ASP A 249 -1.88 -24.41 -10.99
C ASP A 249 -2.40 -25.60 -11.83
N ARG A 250 -1.57 -26.09 -12.76
CA ARG A 250 -1.85 -27.28 -13.58
C ARG A 250 -0.57 -27.86 -14.17
N THR A 251 -0.51 -29.19 -14.23
CA THR A 251 0.58 -29.96 -14.86
C THR A 251 0.11 -30.60 -16.16
N PHE A 252 0.95 -30.53 -17.20
CA PHE A 252 0.71 -31.11 -18.53
C PHE A 252 1.75 -32.20 -18.81
N TYR A 253 1.28 -33.37 -19.26
CA TYR A 253 2.14 -34.52 -19.53
C TYR A 253 2.41 -34.68 -21.03
N ARG A 254 3.68 -34.56 -21.43
CA ARG A 254 4.15 -34.53 -22.82
C ARG A 254 3.48 -33.44 -23.66
N LEU A 255 4.03 -33.13 -24.84
CA LEU A 255 3.41 -32.24 -25.84
C LEU A 255 2.16 -32.86 -26.51
N ASN A 256 1.41 -33.72 -25.81
CA ASN A 256 0.30 -34.48 -26.37
C ASN A 256 -0.89 -33.61 -26.80
N ASP A 257 -1.09 -32.44 -26.16
CA ASP A 257 -2.17 -31.51 -26.51
C ASP A 257 -1.81 -30.04 -26.25
N VAL A 258 -1.23 -29.39 -27.28
CA VAL A 258 -0.94 -27.95 -27.27
C VAL A 258 -2.21 -27.10 -27.21
N THR A 259 -3.34 -27.63 -27.67
CA THR A 259 -4.64 -26.93 -27.69
C THR A 259 -5.20 -26.77 -26.28
N ASP A 260 -5.12 -27.81 -25.46
CA ASP A 260 -5.55 -27.76 -24.06
C ASP A 260 -4.66 -26.82 -23.24
N LEU A 261 -3.34 -26.83 -23.45
CA LEU A 261 -2.43 -25.88 -22.82
C LEU A 261 -2.82 -24.44 -23.17
N HIS A 262 -2.92 -24.11 -24.46
CA HIS A 262 -3.33 -22.77 -24.92
C HIS A 262 -4.67 -22.33 -24.33
N SER A 263 -5.67 -23.22 -24.36
CA SER A 263 -7.00 -22.95 -23.82
C SER A 263 -6.97 -22.72 -22.30
N THR A 264 -6.10 -23.43 -21.58
CA THR A 264 -5.89 -23.26 -20.14
C THR A 264 -5.28 -21.91 -19.82
N VAL A 265 -4.23 -21.51 -20.54
CA VAL A 265 -3.58 -20.20 -20.34
C VAL A 265 -4.60 -19.07 -20.58
N LEU A 266 -5.36 -19.13 -21.68
CA LEU A 266 -6.41 -18.15 -21.96
C LEU A 266 -7.48 -18.13 -20.86
N ALA A 267 -7.91 -19.30 -20.37
CA ALA A 267 -8.90 -19.40 -19.32
C ALA A 267 -8.40 -18.80 -17.99
N GLY A 268 -7.14 -19.03 -17.61
CA GLY A 268 -6.51 -18.43 -16.42
C GLY A 268 -6.50 -16.91 -16.48
N ILE A 269 -5.98 -16.37 -17.58
CA ILE A 269 -5.92 -14.91 -17.82
C ILE A 269 -7.33 -14.30 -17.83
N ARG A 270 -8.28 -14.89 -18.57
CA ARG A 270 -9.69 -14.44 -18.60
C ARG A 270 -10.30 -14.46 -17.20
N ASN A 271 -10.06 -15.52 -16.44
CA ASN A 271 -10.56 -15.63 -15.07
C ASN A 271 -10.01 -14.53 -14.17
N ARG A 272 -8.70 -14.20 -14.22
CA ARG A 272 -8.13 -13.11 -13.41
C ARG A 272 -8.62 -11.73 -13.86
N TYR A 273 -8.71 -11.50 -15.17
CA TYR A 273 -9.23 -10.28 -15.77
C TYR A 273 -10.72 -10.04 -15.48
N ALA A 274 -11.53 -11.09 -15.34
CA ALA A 274 -12.97 -10.93 -15.11
C ALA A 274 -13.27 -10.05 -13.88
N THR A 275 -14.33 -9.25 -13.96
CA THR A 275 -14.86 -8.46 -12.86
C THR A 275 -16.31 -8.88 -12.63
N PRO A 276 -16.55 -9.94 -11.85
CA PRO A 276 -17.86 -10.59 -11.77
C PRO A 276 -19.02 -9.62 -11.54
N PHE A 277 -18.83 -8.60 -10.70
CA PHE A 277 -19.86 -7.62 -10.40
C PHE A 277 -19.92 -6.51 -11.45
N PHE A 278 -18.78 -5.94 -11.86
CA PHE A 278 -18.79 -4.87 -12.87
C PHE A 278 -19.25 -5.36 -14.25
N ASP A 279 -18.89 -6.57 -14.66
CA ASP A 279 -19.33 -7.17 -15.92
C ASP A 279 -20.84 -7.42 -15.90
N ALA A 280 -21.37 -7.89 -14.77
CA ALA A 280 -22.81 -8.02 -14.57
C ALA A 280 -23.53 -6.65 -14.62
N LEU A 281 -22.93 -5.61 -14.03
CA LEU A 281 -23.45 -4.25 -14.07
C LEU A 281 -23.46 -3.67 -15.49
N ARG A 282 -22.39 -3.89 -16.27
CA ARG A 282 -22.33 -3.53 -17.69
C ARG A 282 -23.42 -4.25 -18.49
N ALA A 283 -23.57 -5.56 -18.28
CA ALA A 283 -24.59 -6.35 -18.94
C ALA A 283 -26.01 -5.88 -18.57
N TYR A 284 -26.24 -5.53 -17.30
CA TYR A 284 -27.50 -4.92 -16.86
C TYR A 284 -27.76 -3.59 -17.56
N ALA A 285 -26.77 -2.68 -17.58
CA ALA A 285 -26.91 -1.36 -18.18
C ALA A 285 -27.23 -1.44 -19.70
N ALA A 286 -26.64 -2.40 -20.40
CA ALA A 286 -26.87 -2.61 -21.83
C ALA A 286 -28.24 -3.21 -22.17
N ARG A 287 -28.89 -3.91 -21.22
CA ARG A 287 -30.17 -4.58 -21.48
C ARG A 287 -31.31 -3.55 -21.65
N PRO A 288 -32.24 -3.77 -22.59
CA PRO A 288 -33.50 -3.04 -22.63
C PRO A 288 -34.34 -3.41 -21.40
N ALA A 289 -34.88 -2.41 -20.71
CA ALA A 289 -35.75 -2.61 -19.55
C ALA A 289 -36.80 -1.50 -19.49
N GLY A 290 -38.04 -1.87 -19.13
CA GLY A 290 -39.09 -0.92 -18.75
C GLY A 290 -38.99 -0.57 -17.28
N GLN A 291 -39.18 0.70 -16.92
CA GLN A 291 -38.91 1.21 -15.58
C GLN A 291 -40.20 1.45 -14.77
N PHE A 292 -40.40 0.63 -13.73
CA PHE A 292 -41.42 0.83 -12.68
C PHE A 292 -40.83 0.68 -11.27
N HIS A 293 -39.50 0.67 -11.16
CA HIS A 293 -38.78 0.55 -9.91
C HIS A 293 -38.78 1.89 -9.14
N ALA A 294 -38.60 1.85 -7.82
CA ALA A 294 -38.64 3.01 -6.92
C ALA A 294 -37.54 4.07 -7.14
N LEU A 295 -36.61 3.84 -8.08
CA LEU A 295 -35.50 4.76 -8.38
C LEU A 295 -35.86 5.61 -9.62
N PRO A 296 -36.20 6.91 -9.46
CA PRO A 296 -36.61 7.75 -10.58
C PRO A 296 -35.45 8.06 -11.53
N VAL A 297 -34.22 8.08 -11.01
CA VAL A 297 -33.00 8.40 -11.77
C VAL A 297 -32.49 7.23 -12.61
N ALA A 298 -32.91 6.01 -12.30
CA ALA A 298 -32.50 4.82 -13.05
C ALA A 298 -32.93 4.93 -14.51
N ARG A 299 -32.03 4.54 -15.41
CA ARG A 299 -32.14 4.71 -16.87
C ARG A 299 -32.19 6.17 -17.34
N GLY A 300 -32.08 7.15 -16.44
CA GLY A 300 -31.89 8.58 -16.73
C GLY A 300 -33.11 9.34 -17.24
N ALA A 301 -34.28 8.71 -17.41
CA ALA A 301 -35.45 9.35 -18.03
C ALA A 301 -35.91 10.62 -17.28
N SER A 302 -35.89 10.61 -15.94
CA SER A 302 -36.21 11.78 -15.11
C SER A 302 -35.19 12.92 -15.21
N ILE A 303 -33.96 12.60 -15.61
CA ILE A 303 -32.86 13.57 -15.77
C ILE A 303 -32.94 14.19 -17.16
N PHE A 304 -32.89 13.37 -18.22
CA PHE A 304 -32.82 13.86 -19.60
C PHE A 304 -34.13 14.49 -20.09
N ASN A 305 -35.29 14.13 -19.54
CA ASN A 305 -36.56 14.76 -19.86
C ASN A 305 -36.86 15.99 -18.97
N SER A 306 -36.06 16.24 -17.93
CA SER A 306 -36.22 17.42 -17.08
C SER A 306 -35.66 18.65 -17.78
N LYS A 307 -36.43 19.74 -17.77
CA LYS A 307 -35.97 21.06 -18.24
C LYS A 307 -34.85 21.67 -17.38
N SER A 308 -34.62 21.12 -16.19
CA SER A 308 -33.74 21.70 -15.17
C SER A 308 -32.60 20.79 -14.72
N LEU A 309 -32.59 19.51 -15.13
CA LEU A 309 -31.56 18.54 -14.74
C LEU A 309 -30.78 17.98 -15.93
N HIS A 310 -30.91 18.60 -17.12
CA HIS A 310 -30.19 18.12 -18.29
C HIS A 310 -28.66 18.23 -18.11
N ASP A 311 -28.21 19.27 -17.42
CA ASP A 311 -26.82 19.52 -17.03
C ASP A 311 -26.21 18.38 -16.19
N MET A 312 -26.99 17.77 -15.29
CA MET A 312 -26.56 16.58 -14.55
C MET A 312 -26.28 15.39 -15.50
N GLY A 313 -27.13 15.22 -16.51
CA GLY A 313 -26.99 14.18 -17.52
C GLY A 313 -25.76 14.37 -18.41
N GLU A 314 -25.51 15.61 -18.83
CA GLU A 314 -24.33 16.00 -19.62
C GLU A 314 -23.04 15.87 -18.82
N PHE A 315 -23.05 16.29 -17.55
CA PHE A 315 -21.87 16.27 -16.69
C PHE A 315 -21.40 14.84 -16.35
N TYR A 316 -22.30 13.97 -15.88
CA TYR A 316 -21.94 12.60 -15.48
C TYR A 316 -21.96 11.61 -16.64
N GLY A 317 -22.68 11.91 -17.72
CA GLY A 317 -22.91 11.01 -18.82
C GLY A 317 -23.98 9.95 -18.55
N ARG A 318 -24.53 9.38 -19.62
CA ARG A 318 -25.70 8.50 -19.56
C ARG A 318 -25.44 7.17 -18.82
N ASN A 319 -24.21 6.65 -18.91
CA ASN A 319 -23.88 5.31 -18.40
C ASN A 319 -24.06 5.17 -16.89
N ILE A 320 -23.81 6.23 -16.10
CA ILE A 320 -23.98 6.15 -14.65
C ILE A 320 -25.45 5.87 -14.28
N PHE A 321 -26.38 6.48 -15.01
CA PHE A 321 -27.82 6.31 -14.81
C PHE A 321 -28.32 4.99 -15.39
N MET A 322 -27.70 4.50 -16.45
CA MET A 322 -28.02 3.19 -17.04
C MET A 322 -27.58 2.03 -16.14
N ALA A 323 -26.49 2.23 -15.38
CA ALA A 323 -26.00 1.32 -14.36
C ALA A 323 -26.69 1.51 -13.00
N GLU A 324 -27.54 2.52 -12.84
CA GLU A 324 -28.24 2.79 -11.58
C GLU A 324 -29.41 1.80 -11.38
N THR A 325 -29.39 1.08 -10.26
CA THR A 325 -30.29 -0.06 -10.00
C THR A 325 -30.28 -0.47 -8.53
N SER A 326 -31.15 -1.42 -8.17
CA SER A 326 -31.24 -2.02 -6.84
C SER A 326 -31.20 -3.56 -6.89
N THR A 327 -31.04 -4.18 -5.72
CA THR A 327 -31.06 -5.64 -5.55
C THR A 327 -32.35 -6.30 -6.05
N THR A 328 -33.47 -5.58 -6.06
CA THR A 328 -34.78 -6.10 -6.50
C THR A 328 -34.92 -6.19 -8.02
N SER A 329 -33.98 -5.62 -8.79
CA SER A 329 -34.04 -5.62 -10.26
C SER A 329 -33.57 -6.94 -10.89
N GLY A 330 -33.09 -7.89 -10.06
CA GLY A 330 -32.62 -9.21 -10.48
C GLY A 330 -31.23 -9.19 -11.16
N GLY A 331 -30.43 -10.23 -10.92
CA GLY A 331 -29.18 -10.47 -11.65
C GLY A 331 -27.91 -9.76 -11.17
N LEU A 332 -27.97 -8.92 -10.13
CA LEU A 332 -26.81 -8.15 -9.62
C LEU A 332 -26.34 -8.52 -8.20
N ASP A 333 -26.99 -9.50 -7.55
CA ASP A 333 -26.70 -9.94 -6.17
C ASP A 333 -27.10 -8.89 -5.10
N SER A 334 -27.06 -9.27 -3.82
CA SER A 334 -27.34 -8.38 -2.68
C SER A 334 -26.09 -8.20 -1.83
N LEU A 335 -25.69 -6.95 -1.55
CA LEU A 335 -24.53 -6.71 -0.67
C LEU A 335 -24.78 -7.20 0.77
N LEU A 336 -26.03 -7.15 1.23
CA LEU A 336 -26.42 -7.53 2.59
C LEU A 336 -26.49 -9.04 2.78
N ASP A 337 -26.61 -9.79 1.68
CA ASP A 337 -26.67 -11.25 1.68
C ASP A 337 -26.10 -11.78 0.35
N PRO A 338 -24.76 -11.72 0.16
CA PRO A 338 -24.14 -11.95 -1.14
C PRO A 338 -24.00 -13.45 -1.44
N HIS A 339 -24.63 -13.91 -2.53
CA HIS A 339 -24.58 -15.30 -3.01
C HIS A 339 -24.14 -15.45 -4.47
N GLY A 340 -24.06 -14.35 -5.22
CA GLY A 340 -23.83 -14.30 -6.65
C GLY A 340 -22.58 -13.50 -7.04
N ASN A 341 -22.77 -12.48 -7.87
CA ASN A 341 -21.66 -11.74 -8.49
C ASN A 341 -20.86 -10.90 -7.48
N ILE A 342 -21.51 -10.35 -6.45
CA ILE A 342 -20.81 -9.63 -5.37
C ILE A 342 -19.99 -10.63 -4.55
N LYS A 343 -20.56 -11.80 -4.21
CA LYS A 343 -19.83 -12.86 -3.50
C LYS A 343 -18.60 -13.32 -4.27
N LYS A 344 -18.73 -13.55 -5.58
CA LYS A 344 -17.60 -13.91 -6.46
C LYS A 344 -16.53 -12.81 -6.49
N ALA A 345 -16.93 -11.54 -6.57
CA ALA A 345 -15.99 -10.41 -6.53
C ALA A 345 -15.25 -10.33 -5.18
N MET A 346 -15.96 -10.54 -4.06
CA MET A 346 -15.38 -10.64 -2.72
C MET A 346 -14.43 -11.83 -2.58
N ASP A 347 -14.75 -13.00 -3.14
CA ASP A 347 -13.88 -14.18 -3.12
C ASP A 347 -12.61 -13.95 -3.94
N LYS A 348 -12.72 -13.28 -5.09
CA LYS A 348 -11.55 -12.87 -5.86
C LYS A 348 -10.69 -11.88 -5.09
N ALA A 349 -11.30 -10.90 -4.42
CA ALA A 349 -10.58 -9.98 -3.54
C ALA A 349 -9.89 -10.72 -2.39
N ALA A 350 -10.54 -11.72 -1.79
CA ALA A 350 -9.91 -12.51 -0.74
C ALA A 350 -8.63 -13.20 -1.21
N LYS A 351 -8.61 -13.71 -2.45
CA LYS A 351 -7.40 -14.25 -3.10
C LYS A 351 -6.32 -13.19 -3.35
N THR A 352 -6.68 -12.02 -3.90
CA THR A 352 -5.75 -10.90 -4.18
C THR A 352 -5.00 -10.43 -2.92
N TRP A 353 -5.69 -10.32 -1.79
CA TRP A 353 -5.09 -9.86 -0.53
C TRP A 353 -4.77 -10.99 0.46
N LYS A 354 -4.77 -12.25 0.01
CA LYS A 354 -4.40 -13.44 0.82
C LYS A 354 -5.14 -13.49 2.17
N SER A 355 -6.45 -13.25 2.14
CA SER A 355 -7.32 -13.34 3.31
C SER A 355 -8.27 -14.53 3.19
N HIS A 356 -8.77 -15.05 4.32
CA HIS A 356 -9.81 -16.08 4.30
C HIS A 356 -11.14 -15.54 3.78
N GLN A 357 -11.48 -14.29 4.10
CA GLN A 357 -12.67 -13.61 3.63
C GLN A 357 -12.41 -12.13 3.40
N THR A 358 -13.11 -11.54 2.44
CA THR A 358 -13.12 -10.10 2.19
C THR A 358 -14.55 -9.57 2.10
N TYR A 359 -14.83 -8.43 2.73
CA TYR A 359 -16.10 -7.72 2.67
C TYR A 359 -15.91 -6.37 1.97
N PHE A 360 -16.80 -6.04 1.05
CA PHE A 360 -16.89 -4.72 0.43
C PHE A 360 -17.71 -3.76 1.32
N VAL A 361 -17.19 -2.55 1.51
CA VAL A 361 -17.79 -1.51 2.34
C VAL A 361 -17.97 -0.25 1.50
N THR A 362 -19.17 0.32 1.52
CA THR A 362 -19.59 1.45 0.67
C THR A 362 -19.63 2.80 1.41
N ASN A 363 -19.16 2.86 2.66
CA ASN A 363 -19.11 4.09 3.46
C ASN A 363 -17.71 4.36 4.05
N GLY A 364 -16.68 3.93 3.32
CA GLY A 364 -15.27 4.15 3.61
C GLY A 364 -14.75 3.32 4.78
N THR A 365 -13.43 3.37 4.98
CA THR A 365 -12.77 2.65 6.08
C THR A 365 -13.20 3.15 7.45
N SER A 366 -13.75 4.37 7.52
CA SER A 366 -14.39 4.87 8.73
C SER A 366 -15.51 3.95 9.20
N THR A 367 -16.28 3.36 8.30
CA THR A 367 -17.31 2.37 8.63
C THR A 367 -16.71 0.98 8.80
N ALA A 368 -15.75 0.60 7.96
CA ALA A 368 -15.05 -0.69 8.08
C ALA A 368 -14.47 -0.91 9.49
N ASN A 369 -13.81 0.10 10.04
CA ASN A 369 -13.24 0.08 11.39
C ASN A 369 -14.33 -0.12 12.46
N LYS A 370 -15.49 0.55 12.33
CA LYS A 370 -16.60 0.39 13.29
C LYS A 370 -17.19 -1.01 13.24
N ILE A 371 -17.34 -1.58 12.04
CA ILE A 371 -17.83 -2.97 11.86
C ILE A 371 -16.90 -3.93 12.61
N VAL A 372 -15.59 -3.84 12.40
CA VAL A 372 -14.62 -4.74 13.05
C VAL A 372 -14.62 -4.56 14.57
N VAL A 373 -14.58 -3.31 15.06
CA VAL A 373 -14.61 -3.03 16.50
C VAL A 373 -15.90 -3.56 17.14
N GLN A 374 -17.06 -3.26 16.56
CA GLN A 374 -18.35 -3.73 17.09
C GLN A 374 -18.47 -5.26 17.05
N ALA A 375 -17.96 -5.92 16.00
CA ALA A 375 -18.05 -7.36 15.86
C ALA A 375 -17.22 -8.13 16.90
N LEU A 376 -16.09 -7.56 17.33
CA LEU A 376 -15.08 -8.26 18.12
C LEU A 376 -14.99 -7.82 19.58
N THR A 377 -15.76 -6.81 19.99
CA THR A 377 -15.71 -6.26 21.35
C THR A 377 -17.11 -6.14 21.95
N ARG A 378 -17.16 -6.11 23.28
CA ARG A 378 -18.36 -5.93 24.08
C ARG A 378 -18.17 -4.79 25.08
N PRO A 379 -19.25 -4.26 25.66
CA PRO A 379 -19.14 -3.29 26.73
C PRO A 379 -18.22 -3.78 27.86
N GLY A 380 -17.23 -2.96 28.23
CA GLY A 380 -16.28 -3.27 29.29
C GLY A 380 -15.04 -4.10 28.89
N ASP A 381 -14.96 -4.58 27.65
CA ASP A 381 -13.72 -5.15 27.10
C ASP A 381 -12.65 -4.06 26.96
N ILE A 382 -11.37 -4.43 27.08
CA ILE A 382 -10.22 -3.53 26.93
C ILE A 382 -9.66 -3.67 25.51
N VAL A 383 -9.43 -2.53 24.85
CA VAL A 383 -8.80 -2.44 23.53
C VAL A 383 -7.52 -1.62 23.65
N LEU A 384 -6.39 -2.26 23.34
CA LEU A 384 -5.11 -1.57 23.22
C LEU A 384 -5.10 -0.87 21.87
N ILE A 385 -4.95 0.46 21.86
CA ILE A 385 -5.13 1.27 20.66
C ILE A 385 -3.97 2.24 20.47
N ASP A 386 -3.41 2.26 19.26
CA ASP A 386 -2.47 3.28 18.81
C ASP A 386 -3.09 4.69 19.00
N ARG A 387 -2.42 5.55 19.77
CA ARG A 387 -2.92 6.90 20.04
C ARG A 387 -3.07 7.74 18.77
N ASN A 388 -2.26 7.48 17.76
CA ASN A 388 -2.28 8.21 16.49
C ASN A 388 -3.18 7.56 15.44
N CYS A 389 -4.16 6.76 15.87
CA CYS A 389 -5.12 6.14 14.96
C CYS A 389 -6.24 7.10 14.55
N HIS A 390 -6.93 6.75 13.47
CA HIS A 390 -8.01 7.56 12.93
C HIS A 390 -9.22 7.63 13.89
N LYS A 391 -9.90 8.79 13.93
CA LYS A 391 -11.07 9.04 14.81
C LYS A 391 -12.19 7.99 14.70
N SER A 392 -12.30 7.26 13.58
CA SER A 392 -13.33 6.23 13.40
C SER A 392 -13.23 5.06 14.38
N HIS A 393 -12.03 4.70 14.82
CA HIS A 393 -11.84 3.65 15.82
C HIS A 393 -12.46 4.04 17.14
N HIS A 394 -12.23 5.29 17.56
CA HIS A 394 -12.80 5.85 18.77
C HIS A 394 -14.34 5.86 18.74
N TYR A 395 -14.94 6.27 17.63
CA TYR A 395 -16.39 6.14 17.46
C TYR A 395 -16.86 4.68 17.51
N GLY A 396 -16.09 3.74 16.96
CA GLY A 396 -16.35 2.30 17.10
C GLY A 396 -16.36 1.86 18.57
N LEU A 397 -15.37 2.30 19.35
CA LEU A 397 -15.26 2.01 20.78
C LEU A 397 -16.40 2.65 21.60
N VAL A 398 -16.80 3.89 21.29
CA VAL A 398 -17.99 4.52 21.89
C VAL A 398 -19.24 3.67 21.64
N LEU A 399 -19.46 3.25 20.38
CA LEU A 399 -20.64 2.47 20.02
C LEU A 399 -20.63 1.07 20.64
N ALA A 400 -19.47 0.42 20.72
CA ALA A 400 -19.32 -0.90 21.32
C ALA A 400 -19.27 -0.88 22.86
N GLY A 401 -18.96 0.27 23.48
CA GLY A 401 -18.74 0.41 24.91
C GLY A 401 -17.45 -0.21 25.43
N ALA A 402 -16.47 -0.42 24.55
CA ALA A 402 -15.16 -0.94 24.91
C ALA A 402 -14.24 0.20 25.42
N TYR A 403 -13.33 -0.13 26.34
CA TYR A 403 -12.44 0.82 26.99
C TYR A 403 -11.10 0.93 26.24
N PRO A 404 -10.75 2.11 25.68
CA PRO A 404 -9.43 2.33 25.10
C PRO A 404 -8.35 2.38 26.18
N LEU A 405 -7.31 1.55 26.00
CA LEU A 405 -5.99 1.74 26.59
C LEU A 405 -5.07 2.27 25.50
N TYR A 406 -4.64 3.53 25.62
CA TYR A 406 -3.80 4.17 24.61
C TYR A 406 -2.35 3.70 24.69
N LEU A 407 -1.79 3.40 23.53
CA LEU A 407 -0.39 3.09 23.34
C LEU A 407 0.30 4.27 22.67
N ASP A 408 1.26 4.87 23.36
CA ASP A 408 1.98 6.02 22.84
C ASP A 408 3.05 5.60 21.83
N ALA A 409 3.09 6.34 20.73
CA ALA A 409 4.13 6.21 19.73
C ALA A 409 5.41 6.93 20.18
N TYR A 410 6.58 6.49 19.70
CA TYR A 410 7.82 7.23 19.97
C TYR A 410 7.77 8.63 19.35
N GLN A 411 8.37 9.59 20.04
CA GLN A 411 8.35 10.99 19.64
C GLN A 411 9.56 11.34 18.76
N LEU A 412 9.35 12.12 17.69
CA LEU A 412 10.39 12.67 16.84
C LEU A 412 10.38 14.20 16.98
N GLN A 413 10.85 14.67 18.13
CA GLN A 413 10.82 16.09 18.53
C GLN A 413 11.39 17.05 17.46
N PRO A 414 12.54 16.77 16.80
CA PRO A 414 13.10 17.68 15.78
C PRO A 414 12.19 17.95 14.57
N PHE A 415 11.16 17.12 14.37
CA PHE A 415 10.25 17.21 13.22
C PHE A 415 8.79 17.48 13.62
N ALA A 416 8.51 17.53 14.93
CA ALA A 416 7.16 17.59 15.49
C ALA A 416 6.24 16.48 14.92
N ILE A 417 6.78 15.27 14.81
CA ILE A 417 6.08 14.08 14.29
C ILE A 417 6.04 13.01 15.38
N TYR A 418 4.95 12.26 15.44
CA TYR A 418 4.90 11.01 16.19
C TYR A 418 5.20 9.83 15.26
N GLY A 419 6.04 8.90 15.73
CA GLY A 419 6.42 7.72 15.01
C GLY A 419 5.40 6.59 15.11
N ALA A 420 5.87 5.41 15.52
CA ALA A 420 5.06 4.21 15.67
C ALA A 420 5.07 3.70 17.13
N VAL A 421 4.12 2.84 17.47
CA VAL A 421 4.04 2.20 18.78
C VAL A 421 5.05 1.06 18.86
N SER A 422 6.01 1.16 19.77
CA SER A 422 7.07 0.16 19.92
C SER A 422 6.57 -1.14 20.53
N LEU A 423 7.19 -2.27 20.17
CA LEU A 423 6.87 -3.56 20.78
C LEU A 423 7.13 -3.62 22.29
N PRO A 424 8.20 -2.99 22.84
CA PRO A 424 8.32 -2.80 24.29
C PRO A 424 7.11 -2.11 24.92
N THR A 425 6.58 -1.05 24.29
CA THR A 425 5.36 -0.35 24.76
C THR A 425 4.17 -1.30 24.82
N ILE A 426 3.95 -2.09 23.76
CA ILE A 426 2.83 -3.05 23.68
C ILE A 426 2.98 -4.14 24.75
N LYS A 427 4.17 -4.75 24.86
CA LYS A 427 4.43 -5.80 25.85
C LYS A 427 4.27 -5.30 27.27
N LYS A 428 4.78 -4.11 27.57
CA LYS A 428 4.60 -3.47 28.88
C LYS A 428 3.12 -3.31 29.22
N ALA A 429 2.31 -2.78 28.31
CA ALA A 429 0.87 -2.61 28.55
C ALA A 429 0.15 -3.95 28.84
N LEU A 430 0.50 -5.00 28.10
CA LEU A 430 -0.07 -6.34 28.33
C LEU A 430 0.37 -6.96 29.67
N LEU A 431 1.65 -6.82 30.03
CA LEU A 431 2.20 -7.33 31.29
C LEU A 431 1.66 -6.55 32.50
N ASP A 432 1.49 -5.23 32.38
CA ASP A 432 0.87 -4.40 33.42
C ASP A 432 -0.59 -4.83 33.66
N LEU A 433 -1.35 -5.09 32.58
CA LEU A 433 -2.72 -5.62 32.69
C LEU A 433 -2.77 -7.06 33.22
N GLU A 434 -1.76 -7.88 32.93
CA GLU A 434 -1.62 -9.22 33.50
C GLU A 434 -1.38 -9.15 35.01
N ALA A 435 -0.46 -8.30 35.45
CA ALA A 435 -0.17 -8.06 36.87
C ALA A 435 -1.40 -7.50 37.62
N ALA A 436 -2.23 -6.69 36.95
CA ALA A 436 -3.49 -6.19 37.47
C ALA A 436 -4.65 -7.22 37.43
N GLY A 437 -4.44 -8.42 36.89
CA GLY A 437 -5.49 -9.44 36.74
C GLY A 437 -6.55 -9.10 35.68
N GLN A 438 -6.28 -8.14 34.80
CA GLN A 438 -7.21 -7.61 33.80
C GLN A 438 -6.94 -8.12 32.37
N LEU A 439 -5.86 -8.90 32.16
CA LEU A 439 -5.50 -9.44 30.85
C LEU A 439 -6.65 -10.21 30.16
N GLY A 440 -7.50 -10.90 30.93
CA GLY A 440 -8.67 -11.63 30.39
C GLY A 440 -9.74 -10.73 29.74
N ARG A 441 -9.74 -9.42 30.05
CA ARG A 441 -10.62 -8.42 29.44
C ARG A 441 -10.05 -7.84 28.15
N VAL A 442 -8.78 -8.06 27.86
CA VAL A 442 -8.14 -7.59 26.62
C VAL A 442 -8.63 -8.41 25.43
N ARG A 443 -9.26 -7.73 24.46
CA ARG A 443 -9.79 -8.37 23.26
C ARG A 443 -9.05 -8.04 21.98
N MET A 444 -8.54 -6.83 21.86
CA MET A 444 -8.01 -6.34 20.60
C MET A 444 -6.76 -5.48 20.80
N LEU A 445 -5.79 -5.67 19.91
CA LEU A 445 -4.71 -4.74 19.63
C LEU A 445 -4.97 -4.07 18.28
N LEU A 446 -5.04 -2.74 18.28
CA LEU A 446 -5.38 -1.93 17.11
C LEU A 446 -4.21 -1.00 16.78
N LEU A 447 -3.63 -1.18 15.59
CA LEU A 447 -2.46 -0.44 15.13
C LEU A 447 -2.67 0.09 13.70
N THR A 448 -2.10 1.25 13.39
CA THR A 448 -2.15 1.86 12.06
C THR A 448 -0.93 1.43 11.23
N ASN A 449 -1.11 0.72 10.12
CA ASN A 449 0.01 0.25 9.28
C ASN A 449 -0.19 0.54 7.78
N CYS A 450 0.62 1.35 7.12
CA CYS A 450 1.66 2.21 7.68
C CYS A 450 1.07 3.42 8.43
N THR A 451 1.91 4.08 9.23
CA THR A 451 1.58 5.41 9.77
C THR A 451 1.42 6.40 8.62
N PHE A 452 0.81 7.57 8.90
CA PHE A 452 0.60 8.58 7.86
C PHE A 452 1.91 9.01 7.18
N ASP A 453 3.00 9.13 7.95
CA ASP A 453 4.34 9.52 7.49
C ASP A 453 5.13 8.36 6.85
N GLY A 454 4.52 7.18 6.71
CA GLY A 454 5.08 6.04 6.00
C GLY A 454 5.89 5.06 6.83
N ILE A 455 5.80 5.10 8.17
CA ILE A 455 6.46 4.11 9.00
C ILE A 455 5.66 2.80 8.93
N VAL A 456 6.30 1.74 8.44
CA VAL A 456 5.71 0.41 8.24
C VAL A 456 6.17 -0.51 9.36
N TYR A 457 5.22 -1.16 10.04
CA TYR A 457 5.51 -2.15 11.09
C TYR A 457 6.13 -3.41 10.49
N ASN A 458 6.62 -4.30 11.36
CA ASN A 458 6.77 -5.72 11.05
C ASN A 458 5.59 -6.46 11.70
N PRO A 459 4.46 -6.64 10.99
CA PRO A 459 3.24 -7.19 11.59
C PRO A 459 3.45 -8.61 12.14
N ARG A 460 4.23 -9.44 11.44
CA ARG A 460 4.54 -10.81 11.88
C ARG A 460 5.20 -10.80 13.25
N ARG A 461 6.28 -10.02 13.42
CA ARG A 461 7.00 -9.87 14.68
C ARG A 461 6.11 -9.34 15.81
N VAL A 462 5.28 -8.34 15.52
CA VAL A 462 4.36 -7.77 16.52
C VAL A 462 3.36 -8.83 16.98
N MET A 463 2.73 -9.54 16.05
CA MET A 463 1.73 -10.57 16.36
C MET A 463 2.34 -11.74 17.13
N GLU A 464 3.53 -12.19 16.73
CA GLU A 464 4.28 -13.27 17.39
C GLU A 464 4.54 -12.96 18.88
N GLU A 465 5.21 -11.84 19.17
CA GLU A 465 5.56 -11.51 20.56
C GLU A 465 4.34 -11.15 21.42
N VAL A 466 3.26 -10.62 20.82
CA VAL A 466 2.00 -10.34 21.51
C VAL A 466 1.24 -11.63 21.86
N LEU A 467 1.17 -12.60 20.93
CA LEU A 467 0.51 -13.89 21.15
C LEU A 467 1.22 -14.73 22.24
N ALA A 468 2.51 -14.49 22.48
CA ALA A 468 3.23 -15.11 23.59
C ALA A 468 2.72 -14.65 24.97
N ILE A 469 2.15 -13.45 25.07
CA ILE A 469 1.57 -12.92 26.31
C ILE A 469 0.06 -13.17 26.35
N LYS A 470 -0.66 -12.88 25.26
CA LYS A 470 -2.12 -13.04 25.13
C LYS A 470 -2.48 -13.88 23.89
N PRO A 471 -2.58 -15.22 24.03
CA PRO A 471 -2.70 -16.14 22.88
C PRO A 471 -3.98 -16.03 22.04
N ASP A 472 -5.02 -15.37 22.53
CA ASP A 472 -6.36 -15.29 21.92
C ASP A 472 -6.77 -13.86 21.51
N ILE A 473 -5.85 -12.89 21.58
CA ILE A 473 -6.12 -11.50 21.18
C ILE A 473 -6.40 -11.38 19.69
N CYS A 474 -7.30 -10.47 19.31
CA CYS A 474 -7.53 -10.09 17.92
C CYS A 474 -6.61 -8.93 17.52
N PHE A 475 -6.10 -8.95 16.29
CA PHE A 475 -5.33 -7.85 15.72
C PHE A 475 -6.20 -7.11 14.69
N LEU A 476 -6.34 -5.80 14.85
CA LEU A 476 -6.89 -4.92 13.82
C LEU A 476 -5.77 -4.02 13.30
N TRP A 477 -5.32 -4.31 12.08
CA TRP A 477 -4.40 -3.48 11.33
C TRP A 477 -5.17 -2.50 10.44
N ASP A 478 -5.18 -1.22 10.80
CA ASP A 478 -5.72 -0.19 9.91
C ASP A 478 -4.71 0.09 8.79
N GLU A 479 -4.95 -0.55 7.65
CA GLU A 479 -4.12 -0.46 6.45
C GLU A 479 -4.74 0.46 5.39
N ALA A 480 -5.47 1.50 5.83
CA ALA A 480 -6.15 2.43 4.93
C ALA A 480 -5.22 3.02 3.85
N TRP A 481 -3.94 3.23 4.19
CA TRP A 481 -2.92 3.82 3.34
C TRP A 481 -2.00 2.81 2.63
N TYR A 482 -2.25 1.50 2.78
CA TYR A 482 -1.26 0.45 2.43
C TYR A 482 -1.82 -0.69 1.58
N ALA A 483 -3.01 -0.54 1.01
CA ALA A 483 -3.68 -1.58 0.21
C ALA A 483 -2.89 -2.06 -1.02
N PHE A 484 -2.07 -1.18 -1.60
CA PHE A 484 -1.24 -1.48 -2.78
C PHE A 484 -0.04 -2.40 -2.47
N ALA A 485 0.36 -2.50 -1.20
CA ALA A 485 1.60 -3.17 -0.80
C ALA A 485 1.62 -4.66 -1.17
N THR A 486 0.46 -5.30 -1.27
CA THR A 486 0.35 -6.71 -1.71
C THR A 486 0.94 -6.94 -3.12
N ALA A 487 0.95 -5.92 -3.96
CA ALA A 487 1.32 -6.07 -5.36
C ALA A 487 2.82 -6.29 -5.60
N VAL A 488 3.69 -5.96 -4.62
CA VAL A 488 5.15 -6.09 -4.75
C VAL A 488 5.75 -6.87 -3.57
N PRO A 489 6.69 -7.80 -3.81
CA PRO A 489 7.12 -8.76 -2.80
C PRO A 489 7.76 -8.13 -1.56
N TRP A 490 8.52 -7.04 -1.73
CA TRP A 490 9.19 -6.37 -0.60
C TRP A 490 8.20 -5.71 0.35
N ALA A 491 7.13 -5.08 -0.16
CA ALA A 491 6.12 -4.46 0.67
C ALA A 491 5.10 -5.48 1.20
N ARG A 492 4.77 -6.50 0.40
CA ARG A 492 3.79 -7.54 0.71
C ARG A 492 4.10 -8.29 2.00
N GLN A 493 5.36 -8.59 2.28
CA GLN A 493 5.74 -9.28 3.53
C GLN A 493 5.38 -8.50 4.81
N ARG A 494 5.12 -7.18 4.69
CA ARG A 494 4.73 -6.29 5.80
C ARG A 494 3.24 -5.92 5.78
N THR A 495 2.41 -6.67 5.06
CA THR A 495 0.95 -6.56 5.18
C THR A 495 0.43 -7.53 6.24
N ALA A 496 -0.69 -7.17 6.85
CA ALA A 496 -1.31 -7.94 7.92
C ALA A 496 -1.70 -9.36 7.50
N MET A 497 -2.31 -9.51 6.32
CA MET A 497 -2.83 -10.80 5.85
C MET A 497 -1.71 -11.79 5.54
N ILE A 498 -0.63 -11.34 4.90
CA ILE A 498 0.53 -12.18 4.58
C ILE A 498 1.27 -12.57 5.86
N ALA A 499 1.44 -11.62 6.78
CA ALA A 499 2.02 -11.91 8.08
C ALA A 499 1.18 -12.92 8.88
N ALA A 500 -0.14 -12.88 8.76
CA ALA A 500 -1.05 -13.83 9.42
C ALA A 500 -0.92 -15.25 8.82
N GLU A 501 -0.90 -15.37 7.49
CA GLU A 501 -0.67 -16.64 6.79
C GLU A 501 0.68 -17.26 7.17
N GLN A 502 1.75 -16.48 7.12
CA GLN A 502 3.09 -16.93 7.51
C GLN A 502 3.16 -17.35 8.98
N LEU A 503 2.55 -16.57 9.88
CA LEU A 503 2.53 -16.87 11.32
C LEU A 503 1.75 -18.16 11.59
N GLN A 504 0.61 -18.36 10.94
CA GLN A 504 -0.17 -19.58 11.07
C GLN A 504 0.59 -20.81 10.54
N SER A 505 1.26 -20.68 9.39
CA SER A 505 2.10 -21.76 8.83
C SER A 505 3.26 -22.09 9.78
N MET A 506 3.97 -21.07 10.28
CA MET A 506 5.05 -21.22 11.25
C MET A 506 4.59 -21.96 12.51
N LEU A 507 3.49 -21.52 13.14
CA LEU A 507 2.93 -22.13 14.35
C LEU A 507 2.52 -23.60 14.15
N SER A 508 2.15 -24.00 12.92
CA SER A 508 1.75 -25.37 12.59
C SER A 508 2.95 -26.28 12.29
N SER A 509 4.15 -25.72 12.14
CA SER A 509 5.32 -26.49 11.70
C SER A 509 5.98 -27.27 12.86
N PRO A 510 6.42 -28.52 12.61
CA PRO A 510 7.19 -29.28 13.61
C PRO A 510 8.50 -28.60 14.03
N ALA A 511 9.16 -27.91 13.08
CA ALA A 511 10.40 -27.18 13.32
C ALA A 511 10.21 -26.08 14.38
N TYR A 512 9.14 -25.29 14.26
CA TYR A 512 8.81 -24.26 15.24
C TYR A 512 8.44 -24.86 16.61
N ALA A 513 7.78 -26.02 16.65
CA ALA A 513 7.46 -26.68 17.92
C ALA A 513 8.72 -27.13 18.69
N GLU A 514 9.80 -27.47 18.00
CA GLU A 514 11.12 -27.70 18.60
C GLU A 514 11.77 -26.38 19.06
N GLU A 515 11.79 -25.36 18.19
CA GLU A 515 12.31 -24.03 18.52
C GLU A 515 11.64 -23.45 19.79
N TYR A 516 10.32 -23.52 19.87
CA TYR A 516 9.56 -23.07 21.03
C TYR A 516 9.92 -23.85 22.30
N ARG A 517 10.17 -25.16 22.22
CA ARG A 517 10.61 -25.95 23.39
C ARG A 517 11.96 -25.49 23.91
N GLN A 518 12.91 -25.20 23.02
CA GLN A 518 14.24 -24.69 23.37
C GLN A 518 14.15 -23.27 23.96
N TRP A 519 13.38 -22.39 23.31
CA TRP A 519 13.13 -21.04 23.82
C TRP A 519 12.47 -21.07 25.21
N LYS A 520 11.44 -21.89 25.40
CA LYS A 520 10.74 -22.03 26.68
C LYS A 520 11.68 -22.49 27.80
N GLU A 521 12.62 -23.38 27.49
CA GLU A 521 13.65 -23.80 28.43
C GLU A 521 14.60 -22.64 28.78
N SER A 522 15.03 -21.86 27.78
CA SER A 522 15.90 -20.69 27.99
C SER A 522 15.24 -19.58 28.82
N MET A 523 13.91 -19.50 28.81
CA MET A 523 13.11 -18.53 29.56
C MET A 523 12.66 -19.02 30.94
N ARG A 524 13.05 -20.24 31.36
CA ARG A 524 12.57 -20.88 32.60
C ARG A 524 12.81 -20.03 33.85
N ASP A 525 13.98 -19.42 33.95
CA ASP A 525 14.42 -18.62 35.11
C ASP A 525 14.24 -17.10 34.90
N VAL A 526 13.63 -16.69 33.78
CA VAL A 526 13.36 -15.27 33.47
C VAL A 526 12.00 -14.88 34.06
N ASP A 527 12.02 -13.94 35.01
CA ASP A 527 10.81 -13.47 35.66
C ASP A 527 9.84 -12.83 34.65
N ARG A 528 8.53 -13.00 34.88
CA ARG A 528 7.48 -12.50 33.98
C ARG A 528 7.57 -10.98 33.76
N SER A 529 7.99 -10.21 34.77
CA SER A 529 8.18 -8.77 34.67
C SER A 529 9.29 -8.35 33.69
N GLN A 530 10.23 -9.25 33.40
CA GLN A 530 11.37 -8.99 32.51
C GLN A 530 11.03 -9.30 31.04
N TRP A 531 9.88 -9.92 30.75
CA TRP A 531 9.50 -10.32 29.38
C TRP A 531 9.44 -9.16 28.38
N GLY A 532 9.29 -7.92 28.84
CA GLY A 532 9.35 -6.72 28.00
C GLY A 532 10.67 -6.55 27.25
N GLU A 533 11.78 -7.05 27.82
CA GLU A 533 13.15 -6.86 27.31
C GLU A 533 13.63 -8.03 26.43
N HIS A 534 12.90 -9.15 26.43
CA HIS A 534 13.26 -10.37 25.72
C HIS A 534 12.44 -10.58 24.44
N ARG A 535 13.01 -11.31 23.47
CA ARG A 535 12.24 -11.85 22.34
C ARG A 535 11.33 -12.96 22.85
N LEU A 536 10.04 -12.88 22.54
CA LEU A 536 9.03 -13.84 22.98
C LEU A 536 8.53 -14.70 21.83
N LEU A 537 8.39 -16.01 22.07
CA LEU A 537 7.81 -16.94 21.11
C LEU A 537 6.43 -17.44 21.59
N PRO A 538 5.39 -17.39 20.75
CA PRO A 538 4.06 -17.87 21.09
C PRO A 538 3.98 -19.39 21.23
N ASP A 539 3.20 -19.86 22.19
CA ASP A 539 2.92 -21.29 22.35
C ASP A 539 2.11 -21.82 21.16
N PRO A 540 2.64 -22.76 20.34
CA PRO A 540 1.94 -23.25 19.16
C PRO A 540 0.65 -24.01 19.49
N SER A 541 0.49 -24.51 20.72
CA SER A 541 -0.74 -25.22 21.14
C SER A 541 -1.85 -24.28 21.59
N ARG A 542 -1.53 -23.02 21.91
CA ARG A 542 -2.49 -22.05 22.49
C ARG A 542 -2.74 -20.83 21.60
N ALA A 543 -1.74 -20.41 20.84
CA ALA A 543 -1.84 -19.20 20.02
C ALA A 543 -2.88 -19.38 18.90
N ARG A 544 -3.77 -18.39 18.78
CA ARG A 544 -4.78 -18.29 17.73
C ARG A 544 -4.50 -17.04 16.89
N VAL A 545 -4.28 -17.24 15.60
CA VAL A 545 -4.05 -16.14 14.65
C VAL A 545 -5.40 -15.56 14.22
N ARG A 546 -5.73 -14.40 14.77
CA ARG A 546 -7.01 -13.70 14.58
C ARG A 546 -6.79 -12.28 14.10
N VAL A 547 -6.72 -12.08 12.79
CA VAL A 547 -6.21 -10.85 12.17
C VAL A 547 -7.25 -10.25 11.23
N TYR A 548 -7.43 -8.94 11.33
CA TYR A 548 -8.34 -8.14 10.53
C TYR A 548 -7.54 -6.97 9.95
N ALA A 549 -7.75 -6.66 8.68
CA ALA A 549 -7.20 -5.48 8.04
C ALA A 549 -8.28 -4.68 7.33
N THR A 550 -8.18 -3.35 7.37
CA THR A 550 -9.12 -2.46 6.69
C THR A 550 -8.41 -1.57 5.69
N HIS A 551 -8.90 -1.54 4.45
CA HIS A 551 -8.30 -0.77 3.36
C HIS A 551 -9.22 0.34 2.89
N SER A 552 -8.70 1.56 2.76
CA SER A 552 -9.35 2.63 2.00
C SER A 552 -8.94 2.47 0.55
N THR A 553 -9.67 1.64 -0.20
CA THR A 553 -9.37 1.36 -1.60
C THR A 553 -9.24 2.67 -2.39
N HIS A 554 -10.12 3.66 -2.15
CA HIS A 554 -10.07 4.96 -2.81
C HIS A 554 -8.88 5.89 -2.44
N LYS A 555 -8.10 5.56 -1.40
CA LYS A 555 -6.90 6.32 -1.02
C LYS A 555 -5.64 5.75 -1.65
N SER A 556 -5.60 4.42 -1.79
CA SER A 556 -4.39 3.66 -2.08
C SER A 556 -4.44 2.98 -3.46
N LEU A 557 -5.63 2.85 -4.05
CA LEU A 557 -5.91 2.18 -5.31
C LEU A 557 -6.96 2.97 -6.12
N SER A 558 -7.25 2.51 -7.34
CA SER A 558 -8.19 3.16 -8.27
C SER A 558 -9.65 2.82 -7.96
N ALA A 559 -10.23 3.44 -6.93
CA ALA A 559 -11.65 3.29 -6.57
C ALA A 559 -12.32 4.61 -6.20
N LEU A 560 -13.66 4.66 -6.32
CA LEU A 560 -14.43 5.85 -5.99
C LEU A 560 -14.42 6.13 -4.48
N ARG A 561 -14.46 7.41 -4.08
CA ARG A 561 -14.49 7.81 -2.67
C ARG A 561 -15.59 7.05 -1.91
N GLN A 562 -15.30 6.65 -0.67
CA GLN A 562 -16.10 5.74 0.17
C GLN A 562 -15.96 4.25 -0.15
N ALA A 563 -15.34 3.84 -1.25
CA ALA A 563 -14.99 2.44 -1.48
C ALA A 563 -13.93 1.96 -0.46
N SER A 564 -14.21 0.87 0.24
CA SER A 564 -13.34 0.25 1.25
C SER A 564 -13.50 -1.27 1.27
N MET A 565 -12.49 -1.97 1.79
CA MET A 565 -12.54 -3.42 2.03
C MET A 565 -12.19 -3.75 3.48
N ILE A 566 -12.74 -4.85 4.00
CA ILE A 566 -12.31 -5.51 5.23
C ILE A 566 -11.77 -6.88 4.84
N HIS A 567 -10.55 -7.20 5.25
CA HIS A 567 -9.89 -8.49 5.03
C HIS A 567 -9.78 -9.24 6.36
N ILE A 568 -10.10 -10.53 6.36
CA ILE A 568 -10.20 -11.35 7.56
C ILE A 568 -9.33 -12.59 7.41
N HIS A 569 -8.39 -12.76 8.33
CA HIS A 569 -7.60 -13.97 8.55
C HIS A 569 -7.74 -14.38 10.02
N ASP A 570 -8.91 -14.92 10.36
CA ASP A 570 -9.23 -15.37 11.71
C ASP A 570 -9.52 -16.87 11.73
N GLN A 571 -8.64 -17.64 12.38
CA GLN A 571 -8.74 -19.10 12.53
C GLN A 571 -10.05 -19.54 13.19
N ASP A 572 -10.63 -18.67 14.03
CA ASP A 572 -11.84 -18.91 14.79
C ASP A 572 -13.05 -18.15 14.24
N PHE A 573 -12.93 -17.54 13.04
CA PHE A 573 -13.99 -16.69 12.47
C PHE A 573 -15.34 -17.42 12.43
N LYS A 574 -15.36 -18.65 11.87
CA LYS A 574 -16.59 -19.43 11.71
C LYS A 574 -17.23 -19.80 13.05
N ALA A 575 -16.42 -20.06 14.07
CA ALA A 575 -16.88 -20.56 15.35
C ALA A 575 -17.27 -19.43 16.32
N LEU A 576 -16.57 -18.29 16.28
CA LEU A 576 -16.68 -17.24 17.29
C LEU A 576 -17.17 -15.88 16.78
N SER A 577 -16.92 -15.55 15.52
CA SER A 577 -17.04 -14.14 15.07
C SER A 577 -18.04 -13.93 13.92
N ARG A 578 -18.35 -14.94 13.11
CA ARG A 578 -19.14 -14.81 11.87
C ARG A 578 -20.48 -14.11 12.10
N ASP A 579 -21.26 -14.57 13.08
CA ASP A 579 -22.62 -14.06 13.29
C ASP A 579 -22.60 -12.63 13.82
N ALA A 580 -21.74 -12.35 14.82
CA ALA A 580 -21.53 -11.00 15.34
C ALA A 580 -21.02 -10.04 14.26
N PHE A 581 -20.16 -10.53 13.37
CA PHE A 581 -19.64 -9.76 12.24
C PHE A 581 -20.72 -9.47 11.19
N GLY A 582 -21.58 -10.44 10.88
CA GLY A 582 -22.73 -10.25 10.01
C GLY A 582 -23.67 -9.15 10.52
N GLU A 583 -24.04 -9.20 11.79
CA GLU A 583 -24.89 -8.19 12.43
C GLU A 583 -24.23 -6.81 12.48
N ALA A 584 -22.93 -6.75 12.80
CA ALA A 584 -22.18 -5.49 12.76
C ALA A 584 -22.11 -4.94 11.32
N PHE A 585 -21.91 -5.79 10.32
CA PHE A 585 -21.90 -5.38 8.92
C PHE A 585 -23.26 -4.80 8.49
N LEU A 586 -24.36 -5.45 8.85
CA LEU A 586 -25.72 -4.96 8.59
C LEU A 586 -26.01 -3.64 9.32
N THR A 587 -25.53 -3.49 10.56
CA THR A 587 -25.72 -2.28 11.38
C THR A 587 -25.18 -1.03 10.67
N HIS A 588 -24.05 -1.16 9.97
CA HIS A 588 -23.36 -0.01 9.36
C HIS A 588 -23.52 0.10 7.84
N THR A 589 -24.21 -0.86 7.20
CA THR A 589 -24.35 -0.89 5.73
C THR A 589 -25.76 -0.47 5.32
N SER A 590 -25.84 0.45 4.36
CA SER A 590 -27.13 0.86 3.79
C SER A 590 -27.86 -0.32 3.14
N THR A 591 -29.19 -0.38 3.31
CA THR A 591 -30.07 -1.32 2.59
C THR A 591 -30.18 -1.02 1.10
N SER A 592 -29.70 0.14 0.65
CA SER A 592 -29.57 0.54 -0.75
C SER A 592 -28.11 0.93 -1.02
N PRO A 593 -27.19 -0.04 -1.16
CA PRO A 593 -25.78 0.23 -1.39
C PRO A 593 -25.55 0.80 -2.80
N ASN A 594 -24.60 1.72 -2.91
CA ASN A 594 -24.23 2.31 -4.19
C ASN A 594 -23.47 1.29 -5.06
N GLN A 595 -24.03 0.97 -6.23
CA GLN A 595 -23.51 -0.07 -7.13
C GLN A 595 -22.21 0.37 -7.81
N GLN A 596 -22.04 1.67 -8.07
CA GLN A 596 -20.85 2.23 -8.69
C GLN A 596 -19.64 2.11 -7.75
N LEU A 597 -19.83 2.25 -6.43
CA LEU A 597 -18.79 1.98 -5.44
C LEU A 597 -18.38 0.50 -5.47
N LEU A 598 -19.33 -0.43 -5.50
CA LEU A 598 -19.07 -1.88 -5.59
C LEU A 598 -18.33 -2.26 -6.88
N ALA A 599 -18.74 -1.67 -8.01
CA ALA A 599 -18.06 -1.84 -9.29
C ALA A 599 -16.62 -1.36 -9.24
N SER A 600 -16.38 -0.20 -8.62
CA SER A 600 -15.03 0.34 -8.48
C SER A 600 -14.12 -0.52 -7.59
N LEU A 601 -14.69 -1.24 -6.60
CA LEU A 601 -13.95 -2.19 -5.76
C LEU A 601 -13.49 -3.43 -6.55
N ASP A 602 -14.38 -4.00 -7.37
CA ASP A 602 -14.06 -5.16 -8.22
C ASP A 602 -13.04 -4.80 -9.32
N LEU A 603 -13.17 -3.60 -9.90
CA LEU A 603 -12.22 -3.04 -10.86
C LEU A 603 -10.84 -2.77 -10.22
N ALA A 604 -10.80 -2.18 -9.03
CA ALA A 604 -9.54 -1.97 -8.31
C ALA A 604 -8.83 -3.29 -8.02
N ARG A 605 -9.57 -4.33 -7.65
CA ARG A 605 -9.01 -5.69 -7.51
C ARG A 605 -8.43 -6.21 -8.82
N ARG A 606 -9.12 -6.02 -9.95
CA ARG A 606 -8.59 -6.40 -11.28
C ARG A 606 -7.25 -5.73 -11.57
N GLN A 607 -7.19 -4.42 -11.33
CA GLN A 607 -5.97 -3.66 -11.56
C GLN A 607 -4.81 -4.19 -10.71
N VAL A 608 -5.04 -4.54 -9.44
CA VAL A 608 -4.00 -5.13 -8.59
C VAL A 608 -3.51 -6.47 -9.14
N ASP A 609 -4.42 -7.38 -9.52
CA ASP A 609 -4.06 -8.72 -10.01
C ASP A 609 -3.29 -8.70 -11.34
N ILE A 610 -3.61 -7.76 -12.24
CA ILE A 610 -3.06 -7.69 -13.60
C ILE A 610 -1.88 -6.71 -13.69
N GLU A 611 -2.07 -5.47 -13.23
CA GLU A 611 -1.14 -4.34 -13.45
C GLU A 611 -0.36 -3.97 -12.17
N GLY A 612 -0.84 -4.42 -10.99
CA GLY A 612 -0.40 -3.91 -9.69
C GLY A 612 1.12 -3.99 -9.48
N PHE A 613 1.73 -5.11 -9.88
CA PHE A 613 3.19 -5.27 -9.74
C PHE A 613 3.96 -4.18 -10.49
N GLN A 614 3.58 -3.88 -11.73
CA GLN A 614 4.25 -2.86 -12.53
C GLN A 614 3.94 -1.45 -12.03
N MET A 615 2.67 -1.15 -11.73
CA MET A 615 2.25 0.18 -11.28
C MET A 615 2.91 0.55 -9.95
N VAL A 616 2.85 -0.33 -8.94
CA VAL A 616 3.44 -0.05 -7.62
C VAL A 616 4.95 0.06 -7.74
N ARG A 617 5.60 -0.82 -8.51
CA ARG A 617 7.04 -0.75 -8.76
C ARG A 617 7.44 0.60 -9.37
N TYR A 618 6.68 1.10 -10.34
CA TYR A 618 6.94 2.37 -11.01
C TYR A 618 6.84 3.57 -10.04
N VAL A 619 5.85 3.57 -9.16
CA VAL A 619 5.70 4.63 -8.14
C VAL A 619 6.85 4.63 -7.14
N TYR A 620 7.30 3.45 -6.70
CA TYR A 620 8.48 3.34 -5.84
C TYR A 620 9.72 3.94 -6.51
N ASP A 621 9.91 3.65 -7.79
CA ASP A 621 11.03 4.20 -8.57
C ASP A 621 10.97 5.72 -8.68
N MET A 622 9.82 6.26 -9.07
CA MET A 622 9.60 7.71 -9.15
C MET A 622 9.90 8.40 -7.83
N ALA A 623 9.47 7.82 -6.71
CA ALA A 623 9.75 8.34 -5.38
C ALA A 623 11.26 8.31 -5.08
N LEU A 624 11.95 7.20 -5.34
CA LEU A 624 13.39 7.06 -5.11
C LEU A 624 14.21 8.02 -5.99
N VAL A 625 13.86 8.17 -7.27
CA VAL A 625 14.48 9.11 -8.20
C VAL A 625 14.25 10.55 -7.74
N PHE A 626 13.02 10.91 -7.35
CA PHE A 626 12.72 12.23 -6.80
C PHE A 626 13.57 12.55 -5.58
N ARG A 627 13.63 11.62 -4.59
CA ARG A 627 14.47 11.75 -3.40
C ARG A 627 15.94 11.97 -3.77
N HIS A 628 16.45 11.22 -4.74
CA HIS A 628 17.82 11.35 -5.22
C HIS A 628 18.08 12.72 -5.86
N ARG A 629 17.15 13.20 -6.71
CA ARG A 629 17.26 14.49 -7.42
C ARG A 629 17.25 15.68 -6.45
N VAL A 630 16.33 15.70 -5.48
CA VAL A 630 16.27 16.73 -4.42
C VAL A 630 17.60 16.82 -3.68
N ARG A 631 18.21 15.67 -3.37
CA ARG A 631 19.49 15.59 -2.65
C ARG A 631 20.69 16.06 -3.47
N LYS A 632 20.70 15.81 -4.79
CA LYS A 632 21.84 16.11 -5.68
C LYS A 632 21.81 17.52 -6.24
N ASP A 633 20.62 18.10 -6.42
CA ASP A 633 20.50 19.47 -6.91
C ASP A 633 20.99 20.45 -5.84
N ARG A 634 22.09 21.16 -6.14
CA ARG A 634 22.76 22.07 -5.21
C ARG A 634 21.88 23.23 -4.76
N LEU A 635 20.94 23.66 -5.60
CA LEU A 635 20.06 24.77 -5.29
C LEU A 635 18.91 24.31 -4.40
N ILE A 636 18.29 23.17 -4.74
CA ILE A 636 17.20 22.59 -3.96
C ILE A 636 17.72 22.16 -2.56
N SER A 637 18.81 21.41 -2.51
CA SER A 637 19.37 20.86 -1.26
C SER A 637 19.90 21.90 -0.26
N LYS A 638 20.04 23.17 -0.68
CA LYS A 638 20.38 24.30 0.20
C LYS A 638 19.21 24.70 1.11
N TRP A 639 17.97 24.45 0.68
CA TRP A 639 16.75 24.90 1.35
C TRP A 639 15.83 23.75 1.78
N PHE A 640 15.93 22.63 1.08
CA PHE A 640 15.03 21.50 1.24
C PHE A 640 15.82 20.22 1.51
N ARG A 641 15.28 19.37 2.38
CA ARG A 641 15.85 18.06 2.69
C ARG A 641 14.74 17.03 2.71
N ILE A 642 15.00 15.82 2.20
CA ILE A 642 14.12 14.69 2.44
C ILE A 642 14.50 14.05 3.78
N LEU A 643 13.50 13.83 4.65
CA LEU A 643 13.70 13.02 5.86
C LEU A 643 13.83 11.55 5.46
N ASP A 644 14.93 10.95 5.91
CA ASP A 644 15.30 9.57 5.63
C ASP A 644 14.92 8.64 6.79
N GLU A 645 15.22 7.35 6.65
CA GLU A 645 14.93 6.29 7.61
C GLU A 645 15.52 6.58 9.01
N SER A 646 16.74 7.11 9.07
CA SER A 646 17.38 7.48 10.35
C SER A 646 16.76 8.71 11.03
N ASP A 647 16.07 9.57 10.27
CA ASP A 647 15.35 10.70 10.83
C ASP A 647 14.02 10.26 11.47
N LEU A 648 13.33 9.31 10.83
CA LEU A 648 11.97 8.91 11.21
C LEU A 648 11.92 7.61 12.03
N VAL A 649 12.97 6.79 12.01
CA VAL A 649 13.05 5.53 12.75
C VAL A 649 14.34 5.52 13.60
N PRO A 650 14.22 5.59 14.94
CA PRO A 650 15.36 5.50 15.86
C PRO A 650 16.21 4.22 15.69
N ASP A 651 17.51 4.31 15.99
CA ASP A 651 18.49 3.21 15.80
C ASP A 651 18.07 1.91 16.51
N GLN A 652 17.51 2.00 17.71
CA GLN A 652 17.06 0.84 18.49
C GLN A 652 15.97 0.00 17.81
N PHE A 653 15.30 0.53 16.79
CA PHE A 653 14.28 -0.18 16.01
C PHE A 653 14.78 -0.66 14.64
N ARG A 654 16.04 -0.34 14.28
CA ARG A 654 16.73 -0.69 13.03
C ARG A 654 17.91 -1.63 13.31
N LEU A 655 17.62 -2.91 13.54
CA LEU A 655 18.63 -3.96 13.76
C LEU A 655 19.62 -4.07 12.59
N SER A 656 19.16 -3.82 11.37
CA SER A 656 19.96 -3.77 10.15
C SER A 656 20.99 -2.62 10.13
N ALA A 657 20.83 -1.63 11.03
CA ALA A 657 21.57 -0.37 11.06
C ALA A 657 21.47 0.47 9.77
N VAL A 658 20.51 0.19 8.88
CA VAL A 658 20.32 0.97 7.65
C VAL A 658 19.89 2.40 8.01
N SER A 659 20.75 3.36 7.70
CA SER A 659 20.52 4.78 8.02
C SER A 659 19.82 5.55 6.91
N SER A 660 19.98 5.11 5.65
CA SER A 660 19.11 5.52 4.57
C SER A 660 19.22 4.68 3.30
N TYR A 661 18.16 4.67 2.47
CA TYR A 661 18.19 4.18 1.08
C TYR A 661 19.04 5.05 0.12
N ARG A 662 20.04 5.78 0.64
CA ARG A 662 20.83 6.84 -0.02
C ARG A 662 21.63 6.40 -1.25
N GLN A 663 21.94 5.11 -1.37
CA GLN A 663 22.91 4.64 -2.34
C GLN A 663 22.44 3.32 -2.94
N VAL A 664 21.97 3.32 -4.18
CA VAL A 664 22.01 2.12 -5.02
C VAL A 664 23.49 1.88 -5.37
N ARG A 665 24.26 1.39 -4.41
CA ARG A 665 25.61 0.82 -4.62
C ARG A 665 25.53 -0.69 -4.46
N GLN A 666 26.48 -1.44 -5.03
CA GLN A 666 26.62 -2.87 -4.73
C GLN A 666 26.65 -3.07 -3.20
N GLY A 667 25.79 -3.94 -2.68
CA GLY A 667 25.58 -4.21 -1.24
C GLY A 667 24.43 -3.45 -0.56
N ALA A 668 23.96 -2.33 -1.10
CA ALA A 668 22.89 -1.55 -0.48
C ALA A 668 21.50 -2.19 -0.60
N LEU A 669 21.29 -3.03 -1.63
CA LEU A 669 20.09 -3.83 -1.78
C LEU A 669 19.97 -4.92 -0.72
N GLU A 670 21.07 -5.59 -0.39
CA GLU A 670 21.10 -6.61 0.65
C GLU A 670 20.76 -6.00 2.01
N GLN A 671 21.36 -4.85 2.32
CA GLN A 671 21.04 -4.06 3.51
C GLN A 671 19.56 -3.65 3.56
N TRP A 672 19.01 -3.17 2.43
CA TRP A 672 17.61 -2.82 2.37
C TRP A 672 16.68 -4.03 2.58
N ASN A 673 17.01 -5.16 1.95
CA ASN A 673 16.30 -6.42 2.10
C ASN A 673 16.33 -6.89 3.56
N GLU A 674 17.49 -6.80 4.19
CA GLU A 674 17.65 -7.11 5.61
C GLU A 674 16.76 -6.22 6.46
N ALA A 675 16.80 -4.91 6.26
CA ALA A 675 15.94 -3.96 6.97
C ALA A 675 14.45 -4.32 6.85
N TRP A 676 13.96 -4.59 5.63
CA TRP A 676 12.55 -4.93 5.43
C TRP A 676 12.17 -6.30 5.98
N ARG A 677 13.12 -7.20 6.18
CA ARG A 677 12.87 -8.50 6.81
C ARG A 677 12.89 -8.44 8.34
N SER A 678 13.90 -7.81 8.93
CA SER A 678 14.22 -7.96 10.37
C SER A 678 13.90 -6.74 11.23
N ASP A 679 13.93 -5.52 10.68
CA ASP A 679 13.72 -4.30 11.47
C ASP A 679 12.28 -4.23 11.99
N GLN A 680 12.12 -3.64 13.17
CA GLN A 680 10.80 -3.45 13.75
C GLN A 680 9.97 -2.46 12.92
N PHE A 681 10.63 -1.43 12.38
CA PHE A 681 10.04 -0.42 11.51
C PHE A 681 10.91 -0.16 10.29
N VAL A 682 10.27 0.14 9.17
CA VAL A 682 10.92 0.67 7.95
C VAL A 682 10.14 1.86 7.43
N LEU A 683 10.73 2.64 6.52
CA LEU A 683 10.06 3.77 5.88
C LEU A 683 9.61 3.37 4.47
N ASP A 684 8.34 3.61 4.15
CA ASP A 684 7.82 3.48 2.79
C ASP A 684 8.40 4.59 1.89
N PRO A 685 9.19 4.25 0.84
CA PRO A 685 9.79 5.24 -0.05
C PRO A 685 8.77 6.19 -0.70
N THR A 686 7.53 5.74 -0.90
CA THR A 686 6.45 6.51 -1.54
C THR A 686 5.89 7.63 -0.64
N ARG A 687 6.27 7.65 0.64
CA ARG A 687 5.88 8.66 1.63
C ARG A 687 7.04 9.63 1.86
N VAL A 688 7.08 10.68 1.04
CA VAL A 688 8.22 11.60 0.97
C VAL A 688 7.97 12.81 1.85
N THR A 689 8.57 12.81 3.04
CA THR A 689 8.54 13.96 3.96
C THR A 689 9.63 14.97 3.58
N LEU A 690 9.20 16.08 2.98
CA LEU A 690 10.05 17.20 2.57
C LEU A 690 10.18 18.17 3.76
N TYR A 691 11.36 18.21 4.36
CA TYR A 691 11.73 19.16 5.39
C TYR A 691 12.02 20.53 4.78
N VAL A 692 11.37 21.55 5.33
CA VAL A 692 11.41 22.94 4.85
C VAL A 692 11.99 23.91 5.89
N GLY A 693 12.49 23.41 7.02
CA GLY A 693 12.91 24.25 8.16
C GLY A 693 13.92 25.35 7.81
N GLN A 694 14.84 25.10 6.87
CA GLN A 694 15.84 26.08 6.44
C GLN A 694 15.23 27.30 5.72
N THR A 695 13.99 27.21 5.23
CA THR A 695 13.29 28.33 4.61
C THR A 695 12.82 29.38 5.62
N GLY A 696 12.74 29.02 6.92
CA GLY A 696 12.13 29.86 7.95
C GLY A 696 10.61 30.03 7.76
N MET A 697 9.98 29.21 6.91
CA MET A 697 8.54 29.15 6.70
C MET A 697 8.00 27.85 7.30
N ASN A 698 6.91 27.94 8.06
CA ASN A 698 6.28 26.75 8.61
C ASN A 698 5.64 25.89 7.49
N GLY A 699 5.41 24.61 7.76
CA GLY A 699 4.90 23.67 6.76
C GLY A 699 3.50 24.03 6.23
N TYR A 700 2.65 24.67 7.04
CA TYR A 700 1.32 25.11 6.64
C TYR A 700 1.38 26.26 5.62
N ASP A 701 2.14 27.31 5.92
CA ASP A 701 2.37 28.43 5.02
C ASP A 701 3.04 27.98 3.73
N PHE A 702 4.02 27.07 3.82
CA PHE A 702 4.66 26.49 2.65
C PHE A 702 3.66 25.72 1.78
N ARG A 703 2.74 24.96 2.39
CA ARG A 703 1.66 24.30 1.67
C ARG A 703 0.73 25.30 0.99
N GLU A 704 0.07 26.15 1.78
CA GLU A 704 -1.04 26.98 1.30
C GLU A 704 -0.52 28.08 0.37
N LYS A 705 0.40 28.91 0.87
CA LYS A 705 0.82 30.15 0.20
C LYS A 705 1.80 29.89 -0.94
N VAL A 706 2.56 28.80 -0.90
CA VAL A 706 3.55 28.47 -1.92
C VAL A 706 3.05 27.36 -2.82
N LEU A 707 2.91 26.14 -2.32
CA LEU A 707 2.58 24.99 -3.17
C LEU A 707 1.19 25.10 -3.81
N MET A 708 0.14 25.41 -3.04
CA MET A 708 -1.24 25.46 -3.53
C MET A 708 -1.53 26.75 -4.29
N ASP A 709 -1.36 27.92 -3.67
CA ASP A 709 -1.78 29.20 -4.25
C ASP A 709 -0.93 29.62 -5.46
N GLN A 710 0.39 29.40 -5.43
CA GLN A 710 1.27 29.84 -6.52
C GLN A 710 1.45 28.79 -7.60
N PHE A 711 1.47 27.50 -7.24
CA PHE A 711 1.84 26.42 -8.16
C PHE A 711 0.74 25.37 -8.39
N GLY A 712 -0.40 25.46 -7.70
CA GLY A 712 -1.51 24.50 -7.85
C GLY A 712 -1.18 23.08 -7.38
N ILE A 713 -0.18 22.90 -6.52
CA ILE A 713 0.25 21.59 -5.99
C ILE A 713 -0.49 21.31 -4.69
N GLN A 714 -1.38 20.31 -4.73
CA GLN A 714 -2.16 19.90 -3.57
C GLN A 714 -1.42 18.84 -2.76
N ILE A 715 -1.39 19.03 -1.43
CA ILE A 715 -0.80 18.08 -0.47
C ILE A 715 -1.70 17.95 0.76
N ASN A 716 -1.70 16.76 1.38
CA ASN A 716 -2.67 16.42 2.41
C ASN A 716 -2.19 16.68 3.84
N LYS A 717 -0.89 16.63 4.12
CA LYS A 717 -0.35 16.72 5.49
C LYS A 717 0.89 17.59 5.56
N THR A 718 0.99 18.33 6.67
CA THR A 718 2.12 19.17 7.04
C THR A 718 2.45 18.93 8.52
N SER A 719 3.71 19.10 8.90
CA SER A 719 4.12 19.37 10.29
C SER A 719 4.54 20.84 10.41
N ILE A 720 5.07 21.24 11.57
CA ILE A 720 5.61 22.60 11.77
C ILE A 720 6.70 22.93 10.74
N ASN A 721 7.57 21.98 10.40
CA ASN A 721 8.76 22.21 9.57
C ASN A 721 8.88 21.24 8.38
N SER A 722 7.81 20.53 8.04
CA SER A 722 7.80 19.62 6.90
C SER A 722 6.46 19.55 6.19
N VAL A 723 6.49 19.10 4.95
CA VAL A 723 5.30 18.72 4.17
C VAL A 723 5.42 17.29 3.67
N LEU A 724 4.32 16.55 3.66
CA LEU A 724 4.30 15.16 3.18
C LEU A 724 3.77 15.08 1.74
N LEU A 725 4.60 14.54 0.86
CA LEU A 725 4.26 14.20 -0.51
C LEU A 725 3.95 12.69 -0.58
N ILE A 726 2.78 12.33 -1.11
CA ILE A 726 2.36 10.93 -1.26
C ILE A 726 2.44 10.57 -2.73
N PHE A 727 3.32 9.63 -3.06
CA PHE A 727 3.43 9.07 -4.40
C PHE A 727 2.42 7.92 -4.51
N THR A 728 1.33 8.14 -5.25
CA THR A 728 0.30 7.11 -5.52
C THR A 728 0.48 6.52 -6.91
N ILE A 729 -0.22 5.43 -7.21
CA ILE A 729 -0.29 4.82 -8.56
C ILE A 729 -0.87 5.73 -9.65
N GLY A 730 -1.40 6.90 -9.28
CA GLY A 730 -1.85 7.93 -10.23
C GLY A 730 -0.82 9.03 -10.50
N VAL A 731 0.33 9.05 -9.83
CA VAL A 731 1.38 10.06 -10.05
C VAL A 731 2.13 9.75 -11.34
N THR A 732 2.44 10.79 -12.13
CA THR A 732 3.15 10.68 -13.42
C THR A 732 4.55 11.31 -13.35
N TRP A 733 5.48 10.90 -14.22
CA TRP A 733 6.80 11.55 -14.31
C TRP A 733 6.68 13.05 -14.56
N SER A 734 5.71 13.49 -15.36
CA SER A 734 5.44 14.91 -15.61
C SER A 734 5.12 15.66 -14.31
N SER A 735 4.33 15.07 -13.41
CA SER A 735 4.05 15.66 -12.09
C SER A 735 5.31 15.75 -11.22
N VAL A 736 6.17 14.72 -11.26
CA VAL A 736 7.45 14.71 -10.53
C VAL A 736 8.42 15.77 -11.06
N HIS A 737 8.54 15.89 -12.38
CA HIS A 737 9.35 16.92 -13.02
C HIS A 737 8.84 18.32 -12.70
N TYR A 738 7.53 18.54 -12.78
CA TYR A 738 6.92 19.81 -12.41
C TYR A 738 7.23 20.18 -10.95
N LEU A 739 7.14 19.23 -10.02
CA LEU A 739 7.48 19.48 -8.63
C LEU A 739 8.97 19.82 -8.44
N LEU A 740 9.89 19.13 -9.12
CA LEU A 740 11.33 19.47 -9.08
C LEU A 740 11.60 20.88 -9.62
N ASP A 741 10.96 21.26 -10.72
CA ASP A 741 11.09 22.60 -11.30
C ASP A 741 10.55 23.67 -10.36
N VAL A 742 9.41 23.42 -9.71
CA VAL A 742 8.82 24.29 -8.70
C VAL A 742 9.76 24.45 -7.50
N LEU A 743 10.28 23.36 -6.94
CA LEU A 743 11.25 23.43 -5.84
C LEU A 743 12.50 24.22 -6.22
N ARG A 744 12.98 24.07 -7.46
CA ARG A 744 14.13 24.82 -7.97
C ARG A 744 13.84 26.31 -8.12
N ARG A 745 12.64 26.68 -8.61
CA ARG A 745 12.18 28.08 -8.69
C ARG A 745 12.11 28.70 -7.31
N ILE A 746 11.46 28.01 -6.36
CA ILE A 746 11.35 28.46 -4.97
C ILE A 746 12.74 28.66 -4.34
N ALA A 747 13.64 27.69 -4.52
CA ALA A 747 15.01 27.80 -4.01
C ALA A 747 15.79 28.96 -4.65
N THR A 748 15.57 29.26 -5.93
CA THR A 748 16.15 30.42 -6.62
C THR A 748 15.67 31.73 -5.99
N ASP A 749 14.38 31.82 -5.68
CA ASP A 749 13.79 33.02 -5.10
C ASP A 749 14.24 33.23 -3.65
N PHE A 750 14.40 32.16 -2.86
CA PHE A 750 15.03 32.25 -1.54
C PHE A 750 16.49 32.71 -1.61
N ASP A 751 17.28 32.20 -2.57
CA ASP A 751 18.67 32.65 -2.78
C ASP A 751 18.72 34.15 -3.10
N ARG A 752 17.91 34.60 -4.06
CA ARG A 752 17.82 36.03 -4.42
C ARG A 752 17.43 36.91 -3.23
N THR A 753 16.46 36.45 -2.44
CA THR A 753 16.01 37.16 -1.24
C THR A 753 17.12 37.23 -0.20
N GLN A 754 17.85 36.14 0.02
CA GLN A 754 18.96 36.05 0.97
C GLN A 754 20.16 36.91 0.55
N ASP A 755 20.46 36.99 -0.74
CA ASP A 755 21.53 37.81 -1.30
C ASP A 755 21.22 39.31 -1.15
N ALA A 756 19.96 39.71 -1.35
CA ALA A 756 19.50 41.07 -1.16
C ALA A 756 19.23 41.46 0.31
N ALA A 757 19.18 40.48 1.23
CA ALA A 757 18.80 40.68 2.62
C ALA A 757 19.80 41.56 3.40
N SER A 758 19.27 42.55 4.12
CA SER A 758 20.04 43.34 5.08
C SER A 758 20.51 42.50 6.28
N ARG A 759 21.33 43.10 7.15
CA ARG A 759 21.76 42.42 8.39
C ARG A 759 20.57 42.03 9.27
N ASP A 760 19.55 42.89 9.35
CA ASP A 760 18.37 42.69 10.18
C ASP A 760 17.45 41.62 9.57
N ASP A 761 17.29 41.62 8.24
CA ASP A 761 16.53 40.58 7.53
C ASP A 761 17.13 39.19 7.74
N ARG A 762 18.47 39.08 7.69
CA ARG A 762 19.19 37.82 7.96
C ARG A 762 19.02 37.37 9.41
N ALA A 763 18.96 38.31 10.36
CA ALA A 763 18.72 38.00 11.77
C ALA A 763 17.28 37.52 11.99
N LEU A 764 16.29 38.17 11.37
CA LEU A 764 14.89 37.75 11.42
C LEU A 764 14.70 36.36 10.80
N HIS A 765 15.32 36.08 9.65
CA HIS A 765 15.26 34.76 9.02
C HIS A 765 15.87 33.68 9.92
N ARG A 766 17.05 33.89 10.51
CA ARG A 766 17.64 32.94 11.46
C ARG A 766 16.70 32.65 12.62
N ARG A 767 16.09 33.69 13.21
CA ARG A 767 15.12 33.52 14.29
C ARG A 767 13.93 32.65 13.86
N ARG A 768 13.38 32.89 12.67
CA ARG A 768 12.28 32.07 12.14
C ARG A 768 12.67 30.61 11.91
N VAL A 769 13.91 30.37 11.48
CA VAL A 769 14.45 29.00 11.37
C VAL A 769 14.53 28.38 12.77
N GLU A 770 15.17 29.04 13.73
CA GLU A 770 15.28 28.59 15.13
C GLU A 770 13.88 28.27 15.72
N GLU A 771 12.87 29.13 15.51
CA GLU A 771 11.49 28.95 15.98
C GLU A 771 10.82 27.66 15.46
N ILE A 772 11.13 27.23 14.23
CA ILE A 772 10.51 26.04 13.61
C ILE A 772 11.41 24.80 13.63
N THR A 773 12.64 24.90 14.15
CA THR A 773 13.59 23.77 14.16
C THR A 773 14.13 23.44 15.54
N GLU A 774 14.33 24.44 16.41
CA GLU A 774 14.94 24.28 17.74
C GLU A 774 13.94 24.57 18.86
N ASP A 775 13.15 25.64 18.75
CA ASP A 775 12.17 26.06 19.77
C ASP A 775 10.78 25.40 19.58
N LEU A 776 10.77 24.12 19.19
CA LEU A 776 9.54 23.38 18.93
C LEU A 776 8.75 23.09 20.22
N PRO A 777 7.39 23.08 20.15
CA PRO A 777 6.57 22.63 21.26
C PRO A 777 6.90 21.18 21.64
N PRO A 778 6.92 20.83 22.94
CA PRO A 778 6.96 19.43 23.32
C PRO A 778 5.70 18.74 22.80
N LEU A 779 5.88 17.60 22.13
CA LEU A 779 4.77 16.71 21.79
C LEU A 779 4.06 16.23 23.07
N PRO A 780 2.80 16.64 23.32
CA PRO A 780 2.07 16.32 24.55
C PRO A 780 1.74 14.82 24.68
N ASP A 781 1.56 14.38 25.92
CA ASP A 781 0.81 13.18 26.24
C ASP A 781 -0.69 13.51 26.21
N PHE A 782 -1.45 12.65 25.54
CA PHE A 782 -2.88 12.80 25.31
C PHE A 782 -3.73 11.75 26.04
N SER A 783 -3.12 10.81 26.76
CA SER A 783 -3.72 9.51 27.06
C SER A 783 -4.50 9.49 28.39
N GLU A 784 -4.36 10.50 29.25
CA GLU A 784 -4.93 10.52 30.60
C GLU A 784 -6.46 10.75 30.63
N PHE A 785 -7.17 9.86 31.33
CA PHE A 785 -8.59 10.00 31.68
C PHE A 785 -8.78 10.53 33.10
N ASP A 786 -9.83 11.34 33.29
CA ASP A 786 -10.27 11.77 34.62
C ASP A 786 -10.83 10.59 35.43
N GLY A 787 -10.67 10.60 36.75
CA GLY A 787 -11.17 9.56 37.64
C GLY A 787 -12.68 9.31 37.51
N ALA A 788 -13.48 10.34 37.18
CA ALA A 788 -14.92 10.20 36.94
C ALA A 788 -15.25 9.30 35.73
N PHE A 789 -14.29 9.10 34.82
CA PHE A 789 -14.44 8.30 33.61
C PHE A 789 -13.43 7.16 33.54
N LYS A 790 -12.91 6.72 34.69
CA LYS A 790 -12.15 5.47 34.83
C LYS A 790 -13.04 4.39 35.44
N PRO A 791 -12.98 3.15 34.94
CA PRO A 791 -13.73 2.04 35.54
C PRO A 791 -13.30 1.71 36.97
N ASP A 792 -12.05 1.98 37.32
CA ASP A 792 -11.52 1.91 38.69
C ASP A 792 -10.29 2.83 38.83
N ASP A 793 -9.90 3.15 40.07
CA ASP A 793 -8.79 4.08 40.36
C ASP A 793 -7.43 3.61 39.84
N ALA A 794 -7.26 2.30 39.65
CA ALA A 794 -6.01 1.69 39.18
C ALA A 794 -5.92 1.62 37.65
N SER A 795 -7.02 1.89 36.94
CA SER A 795 -7.10 1.73 35.49
C SER A 795 -6.36 2.82 34.73
N SER A 796 -5.57 2.40 33.74
CA SER A 796 -4.96 3.27 32.73
C SER A 796 -5.82 3.47 31.48
N PHE A 797 -6.99 2.82 31.41
CA PHE A 797 -7.98 2.94 30.34
C PHE A 797 -9.24 3.67 30.82
N GLY A 798 -10.00 4.23 29.88
CA GLY A 798 -11.17 5.07 30.18
C GLY A 798 -12.51 4.54 29.67
N ASP A 799 -13.59 4.93 30.34
CA ASP A 799 -14.97 4.79 29.87
C ASP A 799 -15.37 6.00 29.00
N MET A 800 -14.84 6.01 27.78
CA MET A 800 -15.13 7.04 26.79
C MET A 800 -16.62 7.09 26.40
N ARG A 801 -17.34 5.96 26.48
CA ARG A 801 -18.78 5.91 26.10
C ARG A 801 -19.61 6.72 27.08
N SER A 802 -19.43 6.49 28.38
CA SER A 802 -20.18 7.22 29.41
C SER A 802 -19.86 8.72 29.35
N ALA A 803 -18.59 9.08 29.17
CA ALA A 803 -18.20 10.48 28.97
C ALA A 803 -18.85 11.12 27.72
N PHE A 804 -18.89 10.40 26.60
CA PHE A 804 -19.48 10.91 25.36
C PHE A 804 -20.97 11.24 25.51
N TYR A 805 -21.75 10.38 26.16
CA TYR A 805 -23.19 10.64 26.37
C TYR A 805 -23.45 11.63 27.50
N ALA A 806 -22.65 11.63 28.57
CA ALA A 806 -22.74 12.65 29.61
C ALA A 806 -22.48 14.06 29.05
N GLY A 807 -21.62 14.18 28.03
CA GLY A 807 -21.36 15.45 27.34
C GLY A 807 -22.54 16.03 26.55
N TYR A 808 -23.67 15.30 26.44
CA TYR A 808 -24.89 15.80 25.77
C TYR A 808 -25.71 16.72 26.67
N GLU A 809 -25.59 16.58 27.98
CA GLU A 809 -26.34 17.36 28.96
C GLU A 809 -25.79 18.80 29.02
N ASP A 810 -26.58 19.76 28.54
CA ASP A 810 -26.11 21.15 28.41
C ASP A 810 -25.77 21.78 29.76
N MET A 811 -26.49 21.38 30.82
CA MET A 811 -26.23 21.85 32.19
C MET A 811 -24.92 21.32 32.80
N ASP A 812 -24.37 20.24 32.25
CA ASP A 812 -23.17 19.58 32.77
C ASP A 812 -21.89 20.00 32.04
N ARG A 813 -22.01 20.80 30.98
CA ARG A 813 -20.87 21.30 30.19
C ARG A 813 -20.79 22.82 30.21
N GLU A 814 -19.58 23.31 30.04
CA GLU A 814 -19.29 24.72 29.78
C GLU A 814 -18.28 24.85 28.63
N HIS A 815 -18.21 26.02 28.00
CA HIS A 815 -17.19 26.31 27.00
C HIS A 815 -16.13 27.23 27.58
N VAL A 816 -14.86 26.90 27.34
CA VAL A 816 -13.72 27.62 27.89
C VAL A 816 -12.72 27.94 26.78
N MET A 817 -12.45 29.23 26.57
CA MET A 817 -11.43 29.69 25.62
C MET A 817 -10.05 29.19 26.02
N ILE A 818 -9.18 28.88 25.05
CA ILE A 818 -7.83 28.30 25.30
C ILE A 818 -7.04 29.12 26.33
N GLY A 819 -7.04 30.46 26.22
CA GLY A 819 -6.35 31.33 27.17
C GLY A 819 -6.94 31.30 28.59
N GLU A 820 -8.25 31.12 28.72
CA GLU A 820 -8.90 30.92 30.02
C GLU A 820 -8.65 29.53 30.59
N ALA A 821 -8.70 28.49 29.74
CA ALA A 821 -8.36 27.13 30.11
C ALA A 821 -6.95 27.07 30.69
N GLY A 822 -5.99 27.76 30.06
CA GLY A 822 -4.61 27.88 30.56
C GLY A 822 -4.52 28.51 31.96
N ARG A 823 -5.33 29.54 32.25
CA ARG A 823 -5.41 30.15 33.59
C ARG A 823 -6.02 29.20 34.61
N ARG A 824 -7.14 28.55 34.29
CA ARG A 824 -7.80 27.59 35.19
C ARG A 824 -6.86 26.42 35.55
N LEU A 825 -6.11 25.90 34.58
CA LEU A 825 -5.08 24.87 34.83
C LEU A 825 -3.90 25.41 35.69
N ALA A 826 -3.56 26.69 35.57
CA ALA A 826 -2.54 27.31 36.42
C ALA A 826 -3.00 27.47 37.88
N ASP A 827 -4.30 27.69 38.08
CA ASP A 827 -4.94 27.77 39.41
C ASP A 827 -5.20 26.39 40.04
N GLY A 828 -4.77 25.30 39.39
CA GLY A 828 -4.92 23.93 39.88
C GLY A 828 -6.29 23.31 39.64
N LYS A 829 -7.11 23.89 38.75
CA LYS A 829 -8.39 23.28 38.34
C LYS A 829 -8.16 22.21 37.28
N THR A 830 -8.90 21.11 37.37
CA THR A 830 -8.95 20.07 36.33
C THR A 830 -10.01 20.43 35.29
N LEU A 831 -9.67 20.30 34.00
CA LEU A 831 -10.60 20.44 32.90
C LEU A 831 -10.69 19.10 32.17
N VAL A 832 -11.91 18.65 31.87
CA VAL A 832 -12.17 17.34 31.25
C VAL A 832 -12.99 17.54 30.00
N SER A 833 -12.52 17.02 28.86
CA SER A 833 -13.19 17.17 27.56
C SER A 833 -14.54 16.45 27.55
N THR A 834 -15.59 17.10 27.05
CA THR A 834 -16.90 16.45 26.83
C THR A 834 -16.99 15.81 25.45
N GLY A 835 -16.10 16.18 24.54
CA GLY A 835 -16.16 15.82 23.13
C GLY A 835 -14.81 15.39 22.56
N PHE A 836 -14.84 14.99 21.30
CA PHE A 836 -13.62 14.77 20.52
C PHE A 836 -13.05 16.12 20.09
N VAL A 837 -11.75 16.36 20.33
CA VAL A 837 -11.02 17.49 19.74
C VAL A 837 -10.03 16.94 18.73
N VAL A 838 -10.33 17.11 17.44
CA VAL A 838 -9.60 16.47 16.34
C VAL A 838 -9.16 17.53 15.32
N PRO A 839 -7.88 17.93 15.33
CA PRO A 839 -7.31 18.75 14.27
C PRO A 839 -7.28 18.00 12.94
N TYR A 840 -7.61 18.68 11.85
CA TYR A 840 -7.60 18.12 10.51
C TYR A 840 -6.84 19.01 9.52
N PRO A 841 -5.83 18.48 8.81
CA PRO A 841 -5.16 17.18 8.96
C PRO A 841 -4.28 17.09 10.23
N PRO A 842 -3.88 15.89 10.71
CA PRO A 842 -4.04 14.56 10.11
C PRO A 842 -5.29 13.77 10.55
N GLY A 843 -6.08 14.25 11.50
CA GLY A 843 -7.36 13.64 11.87
C GLY A 843 -7.31 12.53 12.94
N PHE A 844 -6.28 12.51 13.78
CA PHE A 844 -6.31 11.76 15.04
C PHE A 844 -6.75 12.67 16.21
N PRO A 845 -7.47 12.15 17.22
CA PRO A 845 -7.93 12.96 18.35
C PRO A 845 -6.79 13.38 19.28
N VAL A 846 -6.70 14.69 19.53
CA VAL A 846 -5.87 15.26 20.60
C VAL A 846 -6.55 15.02 21.94
N LEU A 847 -7.88 15.18 22.01
CA LEU A 847 -8.70 14.83 23.15
C LEU A 847 -9.86 13.96 22.71
N VAL A 848 -10.22 13.00 23.56
CA VAL A 848 -11.48 12.26 23.48
C VAL A 848 -12.34 12.59 24.71
N PRO A 849 -13.67 12.33 24.67
CA PRO A 849 -14.53 12.54 25.83
C PRO A 849 -14.00 11.82 27.08
N GLY A 850 -13.99 12.52 28.21
CA GLY A 850 -13.54 12.01 29.51
C GLY A 850 -12.05 12.18 29.79
N GLN A 851 -11.28 12.71 28.83
CA GLN A 851 -9.85 12.97 29.02
C GLN A 851 -9.56 14.33 29.64
N VAL A 852 -8.48 14.37 30.41
CA VAL A 852 -8.00 15.58 31.07
C VAL A 852 -7.31 16.49 30.04
N VAL A 853 -7.61 17.78 30.10
CA VAL A 853 -6.94 18.81 29.31
C VAL A 853 -5.65 19.22 30.02
N SER A 854 -4.50 18.98 29.40
CA SER A 854 -3.20 19.37 29.95
C SER A 854 -2.70 20.71 29.40
N LYS A 855 -1.74 21.35 30.10
CA LYS A 855 -1.09 22.58 29.61
C LYS A 855 -0.37 22.35 28.27
N GLN A 856 0.22 21.17 28.08
CA GLN A 856 0.92 20.81 26.85
C GLN A 856 -0.08 20.65 25.69
N ILE A 857 -1.26 20.08 25.94
CA ILE A 857 -2.35 20.01 24.95
C ILE A 857 -2.81 21.40 24.52
N LEU A 858 -3.02 22.31 25.47
CA LEU A 858 -3.40 23.69 25.15
C LEU A 858 -2.32 24.41 24.33
N TYR A 859 -1.05 24.21 24.69
CA TYR A 859 0.06 24.79 23.94
C TYR A 859 0.13 24.25 22.51
N PHE A 860 -0.01 22.91 22.36
CA PHE A 860 -0.09 22.26 21.06
C PHE A 860 -1.24 22.83 20.23
N LEU A 861 -2.46 22.85 20.77
CA LEU A 861 -3.64 23.41 20.08
C LEU A 861 -3.49 24.89 19.72
N ALA A 862 -2.85 25.69 20.57
CA ALA A 862 -2.61 27.10 20.30
C ALA A 862 -1.60 27.35 19.18
N GLN A 863 -0.70 26.39 18.92
CA GLN A 863 0.28 26.45 17.85
C GLN A 863 -0.14 25.71 16.59
N LEU A 864 -1.25 24.97 16.62
CA LEU A 864 -1.79 24.33 15.44
C LEU A 864 -2.33 25.40 14.48
N ASP A 865 -1.66 25.53 13.36
CA ASP A 865 -2.07 26.41 12.26
C ASP A 865 -3.11 25.71 11.36
N VAL A 866 -4.11 25.04 11.98
CA VAL A 866 -5.20 24.36 11.27
C VAL A 866 -6.52 25.06 11.49
N LYS A 867 -7.21 25.40 10.39
CA LYS A 867 -8.52 26.07 10.43
C LYS A 867 -9.66 25.13 10.83
N GLU A 868 -9.48 23.83 10.59
CA GLU A 868 -10.49 22.81 10.85
C GLU A 868 -10.08 21.97 12.07
N ILE A 869 -10.67 22.27 13.23
CA ILE A 869 -10.55 21.47 14.46
C ILE A 869 -11.95 21.00 14.84
N HIS A 870 -12.24 19.72 14.63
CA HIS A 870 -13.55 19.17 15.00
C HIS A 870 -13.69 19.16 16.52
N GLY A 871 -14.84 19.62 17.01
CA GLY A 871 -15.15 19.73 18.44
C GLY A 871 -14.51 20.90 19.19
N TYR A 872 -13.87 21.83 18.47
CA TYR A 872 -13.48 23.13 18.98
C TYR A 872 -14.31 24.23 18.32
N ASN A 873 -14.85 25.15 19.11
CA ASN A 873 -15.56 26.32 18.61
C ASN A 873 -14.67 27.57 18.77
N PRO A 874 -14.30 28.29 17.70
CA PRO A 874 -13.44 29.47 17.81
C PRO A 874 -14.00 30.61 18.66
N ASP A 875 -15.33 30.74 18.74
CA ASP A 875 -16.00 31.82 19.48
C ASP A 875 -16.29 31.46 20.94
N LEU A 876 -16.43 30.17 21.24
CA LEU A 876 -16.79 29.67 22.59
C LEU A 876 -15.62 28.98 23.30
N GLY A 877 -14.74 28.32 22.55
CA GLY A 877 -13.60 27.56 23.04
C GLY A 877 -13.82 26.04 23.08
N LEU A 878 -13.13 25.38 24.01
CA LEU A 878 -13.22 23.95 24.27
C LEU A 878 -14.46 23.64 25.10
N SER A 879 -15.22 22.60 24.73
CA SER A 879 -16.32 22.09 25.55
C SER A 879 -15.80 21.14 26.62
N VAL A 880 -16.00 21.50 27.89
CA VAL A 880 -15.48 20.78 29.07
C VAL A 880 -16.59 20.55 30.10
N PHE A 881 -16.44 19.52 30.93
CA PHE A 881 -17.39 19.26 32.01
C PHE A 881 -17.27 20.31 33.11
N THR A 882 -18.41 20.69 33.69
CA THR A 882 -18.43 21.52 34.90
C THR A 882 -17.91 20.76 36.11
N GLU A 883 -17.32 21.47 37.08
CA GLU A 883 -16.84 20.85 38.33
C GLU A 883 -17.96 20.12 39.10
N ALA A 884 -19.19 20.64 39.04
CA ALA A 884 -20.36 20.04 39.68
C ALA A 884 -20.73 18.70 39.02
N ALA A 885 -20.69 18.64 37.69
CA ALA A 885 -20.95 17.41 36.94
C ALA A 885 -19.91 16.33 37.25
N LEU A 886 -18.61 16.67 37.23
CA LEU A 886 -17.53 15.72 37.54
C LEU A 886 -17.68 15.11 38.95
N LYS A 887 -17.98 15.95 39.96
CA LYS A 887 -18.22 15.47 41.32
C LYS A 887 -19.44 14.55 41.41
N ARG A 888 -20.53 14.88 40.70
CA ARG A 888 -21.75 14.07 40.66
C ARG A 888 -21.51 12.71 40.00
N ILE A 889 -20.80 12.69 38.88
CA ILE A 889 -20.47 11.46 38.14
C ILE A 889 -19.52 10.58 38.97
N ALA A 890 -18.46 11.15 39.53
CA ALA A 890 -17.53 10.43 40.40
C ALA A 890 -18.23 9.81 41.63
N ALA A 891 -19.22 10.50 42.20
CA ALA A 891 -19.99 10.00 43.34
C ALA A 891 -20.99 8.88 43.01
N ALA A 892 -21.50 8.84 41.77
CA ALA A 892 -22.42 7.78 41.32
C ALA A 892 -21.68 6.44 41.09
N GLY A 893 -20.37 6.47 40.85
CA GLY A 893 -19.59 5.29 40.52
C GLY A 893 -19.90 4.70 39.13
N PRO A 894 -19.03 3.84 38.58
CA PRO A 894 -19.15 3.34 37.20
C PRO A 894 -20.42 2.52 36.93
N SER A 895 -21.02 1.93 37.97
CA SER A 895 -22.19 1.04 37.86
C SER A 895 -23.53 1.77 37.78
N ASP A 896 -23.65 3.00 38.31
CA ASP A 896 -24.93 3.73 38.32
C ASP A 896 -25.12 4.67 37.14
N VAL A 897 -24.06 5.05 36.40
CA VAL A 897 -24.20 5.93 35.22
C VAL A 897 -25.05 5.25 34.11
N ALA A 898 -25.05 3.92 34.03
CA ALA A 898 -25.95 3.17 33.15
C ALA A 898 -27.42 3.13 33.66
N ALA A 899 -27.65 3.35 34.96
CA ALA A 899 -28.97 3.35 35.58
C ALA A 899 -29.60 4.76 35.65
N VAL A 900 -28.80 5.82 35.65
CA VAL A 900 -29.26 7.23 35.71
C VAL A 900 -29.92 7.69 34.41
N HIS A 901 -29.79 6.94 33.31
CA HIS A 901 -30.47 7.21 32.03
C HIS A 901 -31.75 6.37 31.79
N ARG A 902 -32.39 5.88 32.86
CA ARG A 902 -33.76 5.34 32.82
C ARG A 902 -34.80 6.34 33.31
#